data_AF-A0A1S8D4B5-F1
#
_entry.id   AF-A0A1S8D4B5-F1
#
_cell.length_a   1.000
_cell.length_b   1.000
_cell.length_c   1.000
_cell.angle_alpha   90.00
_cell.angle_beta   90.00
_cell.angle_gamma   90.00
#
_symmetry.space_group_name_H-M   'P 1'
#
loop_
_entity.id
_entity.type
_entity.pdbx_description
1 polymer ?
#
loop_
_entity_poly.entity_id
_entity_poly.type
_entity_poly.pdbx_seq_one_letter_code
_entity_poly.pdbx_strand_id
1 'polypeptide(L)'
;MRTDQSPTGLDLLPAPYSLAVDYAVDAWQRGVLFLDVLRQRGNQYHEHMAQQAPNVLRYETELVLDGHKLERPVNYGLTRVLPPEGVEIDPLKRPFIVFDPRAGNGPGIGGFKADSELGVAMRAGHPCYFVGFLPWPLPGQTIEDVVVAGTLFVERVGEMHSESDGKPVVIGNCQAGWQVMMAAAMRPELFGPIIIAGTPLSYWAGTQGGSPMRYLGGLLGGTWMTALAGDLGNGIFDGAYLVQNFEALNPANTLWTKQYHVYANIDTEPARYLEFERWWGSHVMMNAGEMQTIVDDLFVGNKLSTAEITTGDGTVLDLRNIRSPVIVFCSKGDNITPPQQALGWITDLYGSLEEIRANGQTIVYAVHESIGHLGIFVSGSVARKEHQQFATNIDLIDVLPPGLYEAELEQRLPEEPGAELVRTDYISRFAGRDLDDIRAIVGGGEEEDRRFAAVDQLSRVNLGLYRTYVQPAMRAASNEATADWLRRMHPLRLGYEMFSDHNPFLRMLEPLAEQVRENRRPATSDNPFLAMQQRFSDEVVRSLDLYREMRDTACERFFEGFYGSAAVQAALGMRADNRPPRRRPGLEPERRQLVRQRAAALHDRIAEGGLPEALIRSMLYVGLAERAADQRSFELLRQMRRENGSGMDLPTFKAVVRMQFFMLLLDPEEALAALPRMLSGTPGDVVEQAMEKLRAVLTAGEPLSSRAAGRLETIERIFRTAAGEGRHALPSPDETARAIEDSTGIAEQAPDKDTVAASPEKERPAERHPEGHPEGHREAASARRRRPRGD
;
A
#
# COMPACT_ATOMS: atom_id res chain seq x y z
N MET A 1 12.46 -57.19 22.28
CA MET A 1 12.22 -58.46 21.56
C MET A 1 11.77 -58.12 20.16
N ARG A 2 12.22 -58.83 19.12
CA ARG A 2 11.52 -58.86 17.83
C ARG A 2 10.34 -59.81 17.97
N THR A 3 9.14 -59.38 17.62
CA THR A 3 8.00 -60.27 17.37
C THR A 3 8.14 -60.84 15.96
N ASP A 4 7.98 -62.16 15.82
CA ASP A 4 7.97 -62.81 14.51
C ASP A 4 6.76 -62.33 13.70
N GLN A 5 7.03 -61.66 12.58
CA GLN A 5 6.08 -61.59 11.48
C GLN A 5 6.52 -62.60 10.44
N SER A 6 5.63 -63.52 10.07
CA SER A 6 5.90 -64.50 9.02
C SER A 6 6.26 -63.79 7.70
N PRO A 7 7.28 -64.25 6.97
CA PRO A 7 7.65 -63.64 5.70
C PRO A 7 6.44 -63.70 4.75
N THR A 8 6.13 -62.56 4.15
CA THR A 8 5.10 -62.46 3.13
C THR A 8 5.63 -63.01 1.80
N GLY A 9 4.74 -63.30 0.85
CA GLY A 9 5.17 -63.78 -0.47
C GLY A 9 6.05 -62.81 -1.26
N LEU A 10 6.18 -61.55 -0.80
CA LEU A 10 7.03 -60.51 -1.38
C LEU A 10 8.51 -60.69 -0.99
N ASP A 11 8.78 -61.22 0.22
CA ASP A 11 10.11 -61.44 0.78
C ASP A 11 10.92 -62.55 0.04
N LEU A 12 10.28 -63.23 -0.92
CA LEU A 12 10.86 -64.27 -1.77
C LEU A 12 11.22 -63.77 -3.19
N LEU A 13 10.96 -62.51 -3.51
CA LEU A 13 11.30 -61.91 -4.81
C LEU A 13 12.77 -61.43 -4.84
N PRO A 14 13.47 -61.46 -5.99
CA PRO A 14 14.78 -60.85 -6.11
C PRO A 14 14.70 -59.33 -5.85
N ALA A 15 15.69 -58.75 -5.17
CA ALA A 15 15.68 -57.36 -4.68
C ALA A 15 15.12 -56.26 -5.64
N PRO A 16 15.41 -56.22 -6.96
CA PRO A 16 14.78 -55.21 -7.83
C PRO A 16 13.26 -55.39 -8.02
N TYR A 17 12.72 -56.60 -7.82
CA TYR A 17 11.29 -56.88 -7.90
C TYR A 17 10.55 -56.58 -6.60
N SER A 18 11.15 -56.82 -5.42
CA SER A 18 10.54 -56.41 -4.15
C SER A 18 10.39 -54.90 -4.09
N LEU A 19 11.48 -54.16 -4.36
CA LEU A 19 11.46 -52.68 -4.44
C LEU A 19 10.44 -52.14 -5.47
N ALA A 20 10.22 -52.84 -6.57
CA ALA A 20 9.20 -52.48 -7.55
C ALA A 20 7.77 -52.65 -7.02
N VAL A 21 7.51 -53.71 -6.25
CA VAL A 21 6.19 -53.94 -5.63
C VAL A 21 5.97 -53.03 -4.42
N ASP A 22 6.99 -52.77 -3.61
CA ASP A 22 6.91 -51.81 -2.49
C ASP A 22 6.55 -50.40 -3.01
N TYR A 23 7.18 -49.97 -4.10
CA TYR A 23 6.81 -48.73 -4.79
C TYR A 23 5.39 -48.79 -5.40
N ALA A 24 4.98 -49.91 -6.00
CA ALA A 24 3.64 -50.02 -6.59
C ALA A 24 2.53 -49.99 -5.52
N VAL A 25 2.75 -50.60 -4.36
CA VAL A 25 1.85 -50.54 -3.20
C VAL A 25 1.80 -49.11 -2.66
N ASP A 26 2.94 -48.47 -2.44
CA ASP A 26 3.01 -47.09 -1.99
C ASP A 26 2.30 -46.13 -2.96
N ALA A 27 2.61 -46.18 -4.25
CA ALA A 27 2.01 -45.32 -5.27
C ALA A 27 0.49 -45.53 -5.39
N TRP A 28 0.00 -46.77 -5.28
CA TRP A 28 -1.44 -47.05 -5.23
C TRP A 28 -2.09 -46.45 -3.97
N GLN A 29 -1.49 -46.63 -2.79
CA GLN A 29 -1.98 -46.05 -1.54
C GLN A 29 -2.01 -44.53 -1.60
N ARG A 30 -0.91 -43.89 -2.03
CA ARG A 30 -0.85 -42.44 -2.20
C ARG A 30 -1.86 -41.94 -3.24
N GLY A 31 -2.15 -42.72 -4.28
CA GLY A 31 -3.22 -42.43 -5.25
C GLY A 31 -4.63 -42.46 -4.65
N VAL A 32 -4.97 -43.49 -3.87
CA VAL A 32 -6.25 -43.58 -3.13
C VAL A 32 -6.42 -42.40 -2.18
N LEU A 33 -5.40 -42.10 -1.38
CA LEU A 33 -5.42 -41.01 -0.41
C LEU A 33 -5.49 -39.64 -1.09
N PHE A 34 -4.77 -39.42 -2.18
CA PHE A 34 -4.83 -38.18 -2.95
C PHE A 34 -6.22 -37.93 -3.57
N LEU A 35 -6.85 -38.97 -4.12
CA LEU A 35 -8.23 -38.87 -4.61
C LEU A 35 -9.23 -38.55 -3.48
N ASP A 36 -9.02 -39.09 -2.27
CA ASP A 36 -9.84 -38.76 -1.10
C ASP A 36 -9.62 -37.30 -0.63
N VAL A 37 -8.40 -36.78 -0.70
CA VAL A 37 -8.11 -35.36 -0.43
C VAL A 37 -8.77 -34.45 -1.47
N LEU A 38 -8.80 -34.84 -2.75
CA LEU A 38 -9.57 -34.10 -3.76
C LEU A 38 -11.08 -34.15 -3.50
N ARG A 39 -11.62 -35.29 -3.04
CA ARG A 39 -13.03 -35.46 -2.64
C ARG A 39 -13.39 -34.58 -1.44
N GLN A 40 -12.59 -34.63 -0.37
CA GLN A 40 -12.73 -33.79 0.81
C GLN A 40 -12.72 -32.29 0.44
N ARG A 41 -11.85 -31.89 -0.50
CA ARG A 41 -11.78 -30.53 -1.02
C ARG A 41 -13.08 -30.10 -1.72
N GLY A 42 -13.66 -30.95 -2.57
CA GLY A 42 -14.93 -30.63 -3.22
C GLY A 42 -16.09 -30.52 -2.22
N ASN A 43 -16.18 -31.46 -1.27
CA ASN A 43 -17.14 -31.38 -0.16
C ASN A 43 -17.01 -30.08 0.63
N GLN A 44 -15.78 -29.74 1.05
CA GLN A 44 -15.46 -28.52 1.79
C GLN A 44 -15.81 -27.25 1.01
N TYR A 45 -15.63 -27.24 -0.31
CA TYR A 45 -16.08 -26.15 -1.19
C TYR A 45 -17.60 -26.00 -1.18
N HIS A 46 -18.36 -27.09 -1.30
CA HIS A 46 -19.83 -27.07 -1.22
C HIS A 46 -20.33 -26.59 0.15
N GLU A 47 -19.76 -27.11 1.24
CA GLU A 47 -20.07 -26.70 2.62
C GLU A 47 -19.76 -25.22 2.87
N HIS A 48 -18.66 -24.72 2.31
CA HIS A 48 -18.28 -23.32 2.45
C HIS A 48 -19.21 -22.42 1.63
N MET A 49 -19.46 -22.72 0.36
CA MET A 49 -20.33 -21.91 -0.50
C MET A 49 -21.81 -21.95 -0.12
N ALA A 50 -22.23 -22.91 0.71
CA ALA A 50 -23.56 -22.94 1.32
C ALA A 50 -23.74 -21.99 2.53
N GLN A 51 -22.67 -21.35 3.02
CA GLN A 51 -22.72 -20.39 4.12
C GLN A 51 -23.35 -19.06 3.66
N GLN A 52 -23.97 -18.31 4.58
CA GLN A 52 -24.57 -17.00 4.26
C GLN A 52 -23.53 -15.91 3.99
N ALA A 53 -22.37 -15.99 4.65
CA ALA A 53 -21.25 -15.06 4.53
C ALA A 53 -19.92 -15.82 4.54
N PRO A 54 -19.62 -16.64 3.52
CA PRO A 54 -18.41 -17.46 3.49
C PRO A 54 -17.18 -16.57 3.47
N ASN A 55 -16.33 -16.77 4.45
CA ASN A 55 -15.06 -16.10 4.62
C ASN A 55 -14.06 -17.05 5.30
N VAL A 56 -12.77 -16.70 5.26
CA VAL A 56 -11.69 -17.47 5.91
C VAL A 56 -11.01 -16.67 7.04
N LEU A 57 -11.71 -15.68 7.59
CA LEU A 57 -11.21 -14.87 8.70
C LEU A 57 -11.17 -15.75 9.97
N ARG A 58 -10.00 -15.83 10.61
CA ARG A 58 -9.80 -16.70 11.79
C ARG A 58 -10.37 -16.13 13.09
N TYR A 59 -10.68 -14.84 13.12
CA TYR A 59 -11.10 -14.11 14.32
C TYR A 59 -12.63 -13.99 14.40
N GLU A 60 -13.17 -14.02 15.61
CA GLU A 60 -14.56 -13.64 15.87
C GLU A 60 -14.77 -12.15 15.59
N THR A 61 -15.92 -11.77 15.04
CA THR A 61 -16.21 -10.39 14.68
C THR A 61 -17.66 -9.99 14.97
N GLU A 62 -17.86 -8.71 15.24
CA GLU A 62 -19.17 -8.08 15.41
C GLU A 62 -19.47 -7.18 14.22
N LEU A 63 -20.67 -7.27 13.64
CA LEU A 63 -21.07 -6.40 12.52
C LEU A 63 -21.32 -4.96 13.01
N VAL A 64 -20.59 -4.00 12.45
CA VAL A 64 -20.65 -2.56 12.81
C VAL A 64 -21.49 -1.79 11.81
N LEU A 65 -21.26 -1.99 10.51
CA LEU A 65 -22.02 -1.34 9.44
C LEU A 65 -22.25 -2.29 8.26
N ASP A 66 -23.48 -2.31 7.78
CA ASP A 66 -23.97 -3.20 6.74
C ASP A 66 -24.16 -2.43 5.43
N GLY A 67 -23.37 -2.76 4.40
CA GLY A 67 -23.41 -2.10 3.10
C GLY A 67 -24.77 -2.17 2.40
N HIS A 68 -25.59 -3.17 2.71
CA HIS A 68 -26.95 -3.31 2.16
C HIS A 68 -27.92 -2.23 2.64
N LYS A 69 -27.57 -1.52 3.72
CA LYS A 69 -28.40 -0.50 4.38
C LYS A 69 -27.93 0.94 4.13
N LEU A 70 -26.91 1.12 3.30
CA LEU A 70 -26.42 2.44 2.87
C LEU A 70 -27.32 3.02 1.77
N GLU A 71 -27.29 4.35 1.60
CA GLU A 71 -28.01 5.05 0.53
C GLU A 71 -27.61 4.55 -0.87
N ARG A 72 -26.32 4.27 -1.04
CA ARG A 72 -25.77 3.53 -2.18
C ARG A 72 -25.42 2.11 -1.71
N PRO A 73 -26.31 1.12 -1.89
CA PRO A 73 -26.16 -0.17 -1.24
C PRO A 73 -25.10 -1.03 -1.95
N VAL A 74 -24.25 -1.70 -1.16
CA VAL A 74 -23.20 -2.59 -1.66
C VAL A 74 -23.13 -3.91 -0.89
N ASN A 75 -22.58 -4.94 -1.51
CA ASN A 75 -22.39 -6.26 -0.88
C ASN A 75 -21.25 -6.33 0.17
N TYR A 76 -20.76 -5.19 0.67
CA TYR A 76 -19.67 -5.09 1.64
C TYR A 76 -20.18 -4.89 3.08
N GLY A 77 -19.33 -5.17 4.07
CA GLY A 77 -19.63 -4.90 5.48
C GLY A 77 -18.39 -4.61 6.31
N LEU A 78 -18.53 -3.68 7.26
CA LEU A 78 -17.54 -3.36 8.28
C LEU A 78 -17.83 -4.16 9.55
N THR A 79 -16.82 -4.88 10.04
CA THR A 79 -16.88 -5.62 11.30
C THR A 79 -15.79 -5.17 12.28
N ARG A 80 -16.07 -5.21 13.59
CA ARG A 80 -15.06 -5.08 14.65
C ARG A 80 -14.48 -6.46 14.90
N VAL A 81 -13.16 -6.57 14.93
CA VAL A 81 -12.45 -7.81 15.24
C VAL A 81 -12.31 -7.93 16.76
N LEU A 82 -12.71 -9.07 17.32
CA LEU A 82 -12.59 -9.33 18.75
C LEU A 82 -11.16 -9.80 19.08
N PRO A 83 -10.54 -9.30 20.18
CA PRO A 83 -9.21 -9.72 20.58
C PRO A 83 -9.22 -11.20 21.04
N PRO A 84 -8.23 -12.01 20.64
CA PRO A 84 -8.03 -13.34 21.19
C PRO A 84 -7.78 -13.32 22.71
N GLU A 85 -8.01 -14.47 23.36
CA GLU A 85 -7.71 -14.65 24.78
C GLU A 85 -6.26 -14.25 25.11
N GLY A 86 -6.09 -13.41 26.15
CA GLY A 86 -4.79 -12.88 26.57
C GLY A 86 -4.26 -11.67 25.77
N VAL A 87 -5.03 -11.12 24.82
CA VAL A 87 -4.66 -9.90 24.09
C VAL A 87 -5.42 -8.69 24.63
N GLU A 88 -4.72 -7.77 25.29
CA GLU A 88 -5.29 -6.50 25.76
C GLU A 88 -5.27 -5.41 24.67
N ILE A 89 -6.38 -4.71 24.51
CA ILE A 89 -6.56 -3.62 23.56
C ILE A 89 -6.69 -2.29 24.32
N ASP A 90 -5.93 -1.29 23.88
CA ASP A 90 -5.95 0.07 24.41
C ASP A 90 -6.88 0.94 23.52
N PRO A 91 -8.03 1.40 24.03
CA PRO A 91 -9.00 2.17 23.23
C PRO A 91 -8.51 3.58 22.87
N LEU A 92 -7.43 4.08 23.48
CA LEU A 92 -6.84 5.38 23.14
C LEU A 92 -5.80 5.28 22.00
N LYS A 93 -5.44 4.07 21.57
CA LYS A 93 -4.61 3.88 20.37
C LYS A 93 -5.45 4.00 19.11
N ARG A 94 -4.85 4.62 18.08
CA ARG A 94 -5.42 4.69 16.73
C ARG A 94 -5.92 3.31 16.27
N PRO A 95 -7.14 3.19 15.73
CA PRO A 95 -7.66 1.91 15.25
C PRO A 95 -7.00 1.52 13.91
N PHE A 96 -6.96 0.21 13.63
CA PHE A 96 -6.53 -0.37 12.35
C PHE A 96 -7.74 -0.94 11.61
N ILE A 97 -7.81 -0.73 10.29
CA ILE A 97 -8.87 -1.24 9.41
C ILE A 97 -8.22 -1.97 8.25
N VAL A 98 -8.49 -3.28 8.11
CA VAL A 98 -7.98 -4.10 7.00
C VAL A 98 -9.08 -4.33 5.98
N PHE A 99 -8.83 -3.93 4.72
CA PHE A 99 -9.70 -4.16 3.57
C PHE A 99 -9.14 -5.32 2.72
N ASP A 100 -10.00 -6.30 2.43
CA ASP A 100 -9.63 -7.54 1.75
C ASP A 100 -9.88 -7.47 0.21
N PRO A 101 -9.05 -8.11 -0.63
CA PRO A 101 -9.15 -8.02 -2.08
C PRO A 101 -10.30 -8.86 -2.65
N ARG A 102 -11.26 -8.22 -3.34
CA ARG A 102 -12.29 -8.93 -4.12
C ARG A 102 -11.79 -9.44 -5.49
N ALA A 103 -10.54 -9.92 -5.53
CA ALA A 103 -9.80 -10.28 -6.75
C ALA A 103 -10.20 -11.65 -7.35
N GLY A 104 -11.47 -12.04 -7.19
CA GLY A 104 -12.03 -13.33 -7.62
C GLY A 104 -12.20 -14.36 -6.49
N ASN A 105 -11.47 -14.24 -5.38
CA ASN A 105 -11.63 -15.07 -4.16
C ASN A 105 -12.50 -14.41 -3.09
N GLY A 106 -12.99 -15.21 -2.15
CA GLY A 106 -13.73 -14.76 -0.96
C GLY A 106 -12.86 -14.07 0.09
N PRO A 107 -13.48 -13.35 1.03
CA PRO A 107 -12.76 -12.53 2.00
C PRO A 107 -12.19 -13.33 3.20
N GLY A 108 -11.35 -12.65 3.96
CA GLY A 108 -10.73 -13.11 5.21
C GLY A 108 -9.21 -13.30 5.11
N ILE A 109 -8.59 -13.03 3.95
CA ILE A 109 -7.20 -13.42 3.69
C ILE A 109 -6.19 -12.61 4.52
N GLY A 110 -6.46 -11.32 4.76
CA GLY A 110 -5.70 -10.46 5.70
C GLY A 110 -5.81 -10.85 7.19
N GLY A 111 -6.61 -11.87 7.52
CA GLY A 111 -6.76 -12.42 8.87
C GLY A 111 -6.82 -13.96 8.91
N PHE A 112 -6.29 -14.62 7.89
CA PHE A 112 -6.32 -16.09 7.72
C PHE A 112 -5.50 -16.85 8.78
N LYS A 113 -4.52 -16.19 9.42
CA LYS A 113 -3.59 -16.77 10.40
C LYS A 113 -3.49 -15.89 11.65
N ALA A 114 -3.05 -16.49 12.76
CA ALA A 114 -2.75 -15.75 13.99
C ALA A 114 -1.58 -14.77 13.80
N ASP A 115 -0.56 -15.14 13.01
CA ASP A 115 0.40 -14.21 12.42
C ASP A 115 -0.16 -13.67 11.09
N SER A 116 -0.96 -12.61 11.21
CA SER A 116 -1.54 -11.81 10.12
C SER A 116 -1.48 -10.32 10.48
N GLU A 117 -1.87 -9.44 9.57
CA GLU A 117 -1.88 -7.98 9.79
C GLU A 117 -2.77 -7.61 10.99
N LEU A 118 -3.97 -8.18 11.07
CA LEU A 118 -4.87 -8.04 12.22
C LEU A 118 -4.24 -8.59 13.51
N GLY A 119 -3.63 -9.78 13.45
CA GLY A 119 -2.96 -10.39 14.61
C GLY A 119 -1.72 -9.63 15.08
N VAL A 120 -1.05 -8.89 14.20
CA VAL A 120 0.06 -7.99 14.53
C VAL A 120 -0.46 -6.71 15.20
N ALA A 121 -1.45 -6.04 14.61
CA ALA A 121 -2.01 -4.80 15.14
C ALA A 121 -2.68 -5.02 16.52
N MET A 122 -3.41 -6.12 16.71
CA MET A 122 -3.99 -6.48 18.02
C MET A 122 -2.91 -6.82 19.06
N ARG A 123 -1.80 -7.48 18.69
CA ARG A 123 -0.68 -7.72 19.64
C ARG A 123 0.08 -6.43 20.01
N ALA A 124 0.07 -5.41 19.14
CA ALA A 124 0.51 -4.06 19.50
C ALA A 124 -0.54 -3.28 20.33
N GLY A 125 -1.71 -3.88 20.58
CA GLY A 125 -2.79 -3.38 21.42
C GLY A 125 -3.74 -2.41 20.72
N HIS A 126 -3.80 -2.39 19.39
CA HIS A 126 -4.66 -1.48 18.62
C HIS A 126 -6.07 -2.07 18.41
N PRO A 127 -7.15 -1.26 18.53
CA PRO A 127 -8.48 -1.67 18.13
C PRO A 127 -8.50 -2.02 16.63
N CYS A 128 -9.05 -3.19 16.28
CA CYS A 128 -8.97 -3.71 14.91
C CYS A 128 -10.35 -3.92 14.27
N TYR A 129 -10.41 -3.62 12.97
CA TYR A 129 -11.60 -3.71 12.14
C TYR A 129 -11.28 -4.39 10.81
N PHE A 130 -12.28 -5.05 10.23
CA PHE A 130 -12.16 -5.76 8.96
C PHE A 130 -13.31 -5.36 8.02
N VAL A 131 -12.98 -5.10 6.76
CA VAL A 131 -13.94 -4.83 5.69
C VAL A 131 -13.93 -5.99 4.70
N GLY A 132 -15.03 -6.76 4.73
CA GLY A 132 -15.27 -7.91 3.86
C GLY A 132 -16.48 -7.70 2.94
N PHE A 133 -16.83 -8.74 2.18
CA PHE A 133 -17.92 -8.72 1.20
C PHE A 133 -18.62 -10.09 1.08
N LEU A 134 -19.89 -10.09 0.69
CA LEU A 134 -20.62 -11.32 0.35
C LEU A 134 -20.26 -11.80 -1.07
N PRO A 135 -20.43 -13.09 -1.42
CA PRO A 135 -20.04 -13.62 -2.73
C PRO A 135 -20.75 -13.02 -3.93
N TRP A 136 -21.92 -12.41 -3.75
CA TRP A 136 -22.73 -11.84 -4.82
C TRP A 136 -22.80 -10.31 -4.69
N PRO A 137 -22.63 -9.55 -5.79
CA PRO A 137 -22.81 -8.10 -5.82
C PRO A 137 -24.30 -7.76 -5.78
N LEU A 138 -24.65 -6.53 -5.42
CA LEU A 138 -26.03 -6.06 -5.52
C LEU A 138 -26.37 -5.59 -6.95
N PRO A 139 -27.65 -5.70 -7.37
CA PRO A 139 -28.08 -5.21 -8.68
C PRO A 139 -27.76 -3.72 -8.86
N GLY A 140 -27.05 -3.39 -9.94
CA GLY A 140 -26.64 -2.01 -10.23
C GLY A 140 -25.40 -1.50 -9.49
N GLN A 141 -24.84 -2.24 -8.52
CA GLN A 141 -23.63 -1.87 -7.78
C GLN A 141 -22.47 -1.51 -8.72
N THR A 142 -21.88 -0.33 -8.52
CA THR A 142 -20.69 0.16 -9.25
C THR A 142 -19.45 0.19 -8.33
N ILE A 143 -18.29 0.51 -8.92
CA ILE A 143 -17.05 0.65 -8.14
C ILE A 143 -17.02 1.95 -7.33
N GLU A 144 -17.70 2.99 -7.78
CA GLU A 144 -17.87 4.23 -7.01
C GLU A 144 -18.66 3.96 -5.72
N ASP A 145 -19.72 3.15 -5.78
CA ASP A 145 -20.52 2.82 -4.60
C ASP A 145 -19.69 2.04 -3.56
N VAL A 146 -18.81 1.14 -4.01
CA VAL A 146 -17.88 0.41 -3.14
C VAL A 146 -16.85 1.33 -2.49
N VAL A 147 -16.32 2.31 -3.24
CA VAL A 147 -15.38 3.32 -2.70
C VAL A 147 -16.09 4.26 -1.72
N VAL A 148 -17.31 4.69 -2.01
CA VAL A 148 -18.15 5.50 -1.10
C VAL A 148 -18.49 4.73 0.17
N ALA A 149 -18.89 3.47 0.08
CA ALA A 149 -19.12 2.61 1.25
C ALA A 149 -17.84 2.39 2.06
N GLY A 150 -16.70 2.14 1.41
CA GLY A 150 -15.39 2.05 2.06
C GLY A 150 -15.01 3.33 2.81
N THR A 151 -15.32 4.48 2.23
CA THR A 151 -15.13 5.80 2.84
C THR A 151 -15.99 5.96 4.11
N LEU A 152 -17.27 5.59 4.03
CA LEU A 152 -18.20 5.60 5.18
C LEU A 152 -17.78 4.62 6.28
N PHE A 153 -17.14 3.49 5.95
CA PHE A 153 -16.58 2.57 6.95
C PHE A 153 -15.42 3.20 7.71
N VAL A 154 -14.51 3.92 7.04
CA VAL A 154 -13.40 4.63 7.70
C VAL A 154 -13.92 5.80 8.55
N GLU A 155 -14.90 6.55 8.03
CA GLU A 155 -15.60 7.61 8.78
C GLU A 155 -16.23 7.06 10.07
N ARG A 156 -16.97 5.95 9.97
CA ARG A 156 -17.63 5.29 11.10
C ARG A 156 -16.64 4.75 12.15
N VAL A 157 -15.47 4.27 11.75
CA VAL A 157 -14.40 3.89 12.70
C VAL A 157 -13.77 5.12 13.35
N GLY A 158 -13.57 6.21 12.61
CA GLY A 158 -13.10 7.49 13.16
C GLY A 158 -14.03 8.05 14.24
N GLU A 159 -15.36 8.00 14.01
CA GLU A 159 -16.37 8.40 15.01
C GLU A 159 -16.27 7.61 16.33
N MET A 160 -16.06 6.29 16.22
CA MET A 160 -15.99 5.39 17.39
C MET A 160 -14.68 5.52 18.18
N HIS A 161 -13.64 6.15 17.61
CA HIS A 161 -12.31 6.32 18.18
C HIS A 161 -11.87 7.79 18.20
N SER A 162 -12.83 8.69 18.41
CA SER A 162 -12.63 10.14 18.39
C SER A 162 -11.70 10.67 19.50
N GLU A 163 -11.49 9.89 20.56
CA GLU A 163 -10.54 10.17 21.66
C GLU A 163 -9.15 9.55 21.45
N SER A 164 -8.90 8.85 20.33
CA SER A 164 -7.62 8.16 20.09
C SER A 164 -6.49 9.09 19.60
N ASP A 165 -5.24 8.74 19.90
CA ASP A 165 -4.02 9.54 19.62
C ASP A 165 -3.70 9.66 18.10
N GLY A 166 -4.61 9.29 17.19
CA GLY A 166 -4.46 9.46 15.75
C GLY A 166 -5.59 8.85 14.91
N LYS A 167 -5.75 9.35 13.68
CA LYS A 167 -6.77 8.85 12.72
C LYS A 167 -6.54 7.37 12.34
N PRO A 168 -7.59 6.64 11.90
CA PRO A 168 -7.50 5.22 11.59
C PRO A 168 -6.41 4.89 10.58
N VAL A 169 -5.63 3.85 10.88
CA VAL A 169 -4.67 3.24 9.95
C VAL A 169 -5.47 2.33 9.01
N VAL A 170 -5.28 2.48 7.71
CA VAL A 170 -6.02 1.69 6.72
C VAL A 170 -5.07 0.84 5.89
N ILE A 171 -5.26 -0.48 5.93
CA ILE A 171 -4.51 -1.45 5.14
C ILE A 171 -5.40 -1.91 3.98
N GLY A 172 -4.91 -1.78 2.76
CA GLY A 172 -5.56 -2.28 1.56
C GLY A 172 -4.69 -3.31 0.85
N ASN A 173 -5.16 -4.57 0.84
CA ASN A 173 -4.46 -5.69 0.22
C ASN A 173 -4.83 -5.82 -1.27
N CYS A 174 -3.83 -5.94 -2.15
CA CYS A 174 -3.97 -6.15 -3.60
C CYS A 174 -5.03 -5.22 -4.24
N GLN A 175 -6.22 -5.74 -4.58
CA GLN A 175 -7.31 -4.95 -5.15
C GLN A 175 -7.83 -3.87 -4.20
N ALA A 176 -7.89 -4.16 -2.90
CA ALA A 176 -8.42 -3.22 -1.91
C ALA A 176 -7.53 -1.98 -1.75
N GLY A 177 -6.22 -2.08 -2.02
CA GLY A 177 -5.32 -0.93 -1.90
C GLY A 177 -5.67 0.21 -2.85
N TRP A 178 -6.09 -0.08 -4.09
CA TRP A 178 -6.53 0.98 -5.00
C TRP A 178 -7.92 1.54 -4.62
N GLN A 179 -8.81 0.72 -4.02
CA GLN A 179 -10.09 1.20 -3.46
C GLN A 179 -9.86 2.17 -2.29
N VAL A 180 -8.94 1.82 -1.37
CA VAL A 180 -8.51 2.67 -0.25
C VAL A 180 -7.85 3.96 -0.75
N MET A 181 -6.99 3.89 -1.77
CA MET A 181 -6.35 5.08 -2.35
C MET A 181 -7.36 6.01 -3.07
N MET A 182 -8.40 5.48 -3.72
CA MET A 182 -9.51 6.29 -4.25
C MET A 182 -10.28 6.98 -3.11
N ALA A 183 -10.67 6.24 -2.07
CA ALA A 183 -11.39 6.77 -0.92
C ALA A 183 -10.60 7.88 -0.19
N ALA A 184 -9.30 7.67 0.00
CA ALA A 184 -8.39 8.65 0.60
C ALA A 184 -8.11 9.87 -0.31
N ALA A 185 -8.29 9.76 -1.63
CA ALA A 185 -8.22 10.90 -2.53
C ALA A 185 -9.51 11.74 -2.52
N MET A 186 -10.67 11.12 -2.22
CA MET A 186 -11.97 11.79 -2.09
C MET A 186 -12.15 12.48 -0.72
N ARG A 187 -11.83 11.79 0.38
CA ARG A 187 -11.99 12.28 1.76
C ARG A 187 -10.68 12.19 2.55
N PRO A 188 -9.61 12.91 2.14
CA PRO A 188 -8.26 12.81 2.71
C PRO A 188 -8.18 13.18 4.20
N GLU A 189 -9.20 13.84 4.74
CA GLU A 189 -9.29 14.19 6.15
C GLU A 189 -9.79 13.04 7.06
N LEU A 190 -10.27 11.91 6.52
CA LEU A 190 -10.67 10.75 7.32
C LEU A 190 -9.50 9.82 7.68
N PHE A 191 -8.47 9.76 6.83
CA PHE A 191 -7.45 8.72 6.88
C PHE A 191 -6.23 9.11 7.74
N GLY A 192 -5.78 8.18 8.58
CA GLY A 192 -4.41 8.15 9.11
C GLY A 192 -3.42 7.60 8.08
N PRO A 193 -2.28 7.04 8.50
CA PRO A 193 -1.37 6.31 7.62
C PRO A 193 -2.08 5.21 6.82
N ILE A 194 -1.70 5.06 5.56
CA ILE A 194 -2.27 4.09 4.62
C ILE A 194 -1.19 3.08 4.26
N ILE A 195 -1.47 1.79 4.40
CA ILE A 195 -0.60 0.70 3.93
C ILE A 195 -1.26 0.07 2.71
N ILE A 196 -0.56 0.04 1.57
CA ILE A 196 -0.99 -0.69 0.38
C ILE A 196 0.00 -1.83 0.10
N ALA A 197 -0.47 -3.06 0.23
CA ALA A 197 0.34 -4.27 0.15
C ALA A 197 0.02 -5.03 -1.14
N GLY A 198 1.03 -5.32 -1.97
CA GLY A 198 0.87 -5.99 -3.26
C GLY A 198 -0.12 -5.27 -4.20
N THR A 199 -0.26 -3.95 -4.08
CA THR A 199 -1.31 -3.18 -4.76
C THR A 199 -0.81 -2.55 -6.06
N PRO A 200 -1.38 -2.88 -7.24
CA PRO A 200 -1.02 -2.23 -8.50
C PRO A 200 -1.71 -0.86 -8.62
N LEU A 201 -0.95 0.16 -9.01
CA LEU A 201 -1.46 1.52 -9.28
C LEU A 201 -1.00 2.11 -10.63
N SER A 202 0.08 1.58 -11.23
CA SER A 202 0.54 1.92 -12.58
C SER A 202 0.66 0.67 -13.45
N TYR A 203 -0.44 0.30 -14.10
CA TYR A 203 -0.63 -0.98 -14.79
C TYR A 203 0.20 -1.13 -16.08
N TRP A 204 0.58 0.00 -16.70
CA TRP A 204 1.47 0.02 -17.86
C TRP A 204 2.94 -0.23 -17.47
N ALA A 205 3.32 0.04 -16.22
CA ALA A 205 4.69 -0.16 -15.75
C ALA A 205 5.06 -1.65 -15.69
N GLY A 206 6.35 -1.93 -15.83
CA GLY A 206 6.91 -3.28 -15.88
C GLY A 206 8.26 -3.29 -16.61
N THR A 207 8.98 -4.40 -16.51
CA THR A 207 10.22 -4.63 -17.24
C THR A 207 10.01 -5.65 -18.36
N GLN A 208 10.79 -5.54 -19.44
CA GLN A 208 10.85 -6.58 -20.48
C GLN A 208 11.23 -7.93 -19.86
N GLY A 209 10.50 -8.98 -20.20
CA GLY A 209 10.65 -10.34 -19.63
C GLY A 209 10.17 -10.51 -18.18
N GLY A 210 9.73 -9.44 -17.49
CA GLY A 210 9.45 -9.46 -16.04
C GLY A 210 7.99 -9.22 -15.63
N SER A 211 7.07 -8.95 -16.55
CA SER A 211 5.69 -8.53 -16.19
C SER A 211 4.62 -8.96 -17.20
N PRO A 212 4.42 -10.26 -17.49
CA PRO A 212 3.61 -10.71 -18.63
C PRO A 212 2.13 -10.27 -18.61
N MET A 213 1.50 -10.07 -17.43
CA MET A 213 0.08 -9.68 -17.37
C MET A 213 -0.23 -8.34 -18.03
N ARG A 214 0.69 -7.36 -18.01
CA ARG A 214 0.41 -6.01 -18.55
C ARG A 214 0.10 -6.04 -20.05
N TYR A 215 0.63 -7.03 -20.77
CA TYR A 215 0.37 -7.21 -22.20
C TYR A 215 -0.99 -7.84 -22.50
N LEU A 216 -1.65 -8.47 -21.51
CA LEU A 216 -2.87 -9.27 -21.72
C LEU A 216 -4.00 -8.43 -22.36
N GLY A 217 -4.20 -7.20 -21.91
CA GLY A 217 -5.18 -6.29 -22.51
C GLY A 217 -4.95 -6.03 -24.01
N GLY A 218 -3.69 -5.96 -24.45
CA GLY A 218 -3.35 -5.85 -25.87
C GLY A 218 -3.53 -7.17 -26.64
N LEU A 219 -3.04 -8.27 -26.07
CA LEU A 219 -3.13 -9.61 -26.67
C LEU A 219 -4.57 -10.07 -26.88
N LEU A 220 -5.48 -9.67 -25.99
CA LEU A 220 -6.92 -9.95 -26.05
C LEU A 220 -7.70 -8.96 -26.96
N GLY A 221 -7.04 -7.93 -27.50
CA GLY A 221 -7.69 -6.89 -28.30
C GLY A 221 -8.59 -5.95 -27.47
N GLY A 222 -8.33 -5.81 -26.17
CA GLY A 222 -9.03 -4.90 -25.27
C GLY A 222 -10.13 -5.54 -24.42
N THR A 223 -10.91 -4.68 -23.77
CA THR A 223 -11.89 -5.02 -22.72
C THR A 223 -13.21 -5.59 -23.24
N TRP A 224 -13.37 -5.76 -24.55
CA TRP A 224 -14.59 -6.30 -25.16
C TRP A 224 -14.96 -7.71 -24.65
N MET A 225 -13.97 -8.52 -24.24
CA MET A 225 -14.24 -9.81 -23.59
C MET A 225 -14.69 -9.71 -22.14
N THR A 226 -14.38 -8.62 -21.42
CA THR A 226 -14.98 -8.34 -20.10
C THR A 226 -16.48 -8.08 -20.26
N ALA A 227 -16.86 -7.28 -21.27
CA ALA A 227 -18.26 -7.06 -21.63
C ALA A 227 -18.95 -8.37 -22.04
N LEU A 228 -18.32 -9.17 -22.92
CA LEU A 228 -18.86 -10.46 -23.35
C LEU A 228 -19.07 -11.45 -22.18
N ALA A 229 -18.09 -11.58 -21.29
CA ALA A 229 -18.21 -12.45 -20.11
C ALA A 229 -19.36 -11.98 -19.19
N GLY A 230 -19.49 -10.67 -18.96
CA GLY A 230 -20.58 -10.10 -18.18
C GLY A 230 -21.96 -10.23 -18.84
N ASP A 231 -22.05 -10.11 -20.17
CA ASP A 231 -23.31 -10.29 -20.90
C ASP A 231 -23.75 -11.77 -20.92
N LEU A 232 -22.82 -12.70 -21.14
CA LEU A 232 -23.06 -14.15 -21.04
C LEU A 232 -23.43 -14.58 -19.61
N GLY A 233 -22.83 -13.93 -18.61
CA GLY A 233 -23.16 -14.07 -17.19
C GLY A 233 -24.42 -13.33 -16.74
N ASN A 234 -25.30 -12.90 -17.65
CA ASN A 234 -26.58 -12.26 -17.35
C ASN A 234 -26.45 -10.95 -16.53
N GLY A 235 -25.39 -10.16 -16.78
CA GLY A 235 -25.07 -8.93 -16.04
C GLY A 235 -24.15 -9.14 -14.83
N ILE A 236 -23.75 -10.38 -14.55
CA ILE A 236 -22.78 -10.75 -13.53
C ILE A 236 -21.48 -11.22 -14.19
N PHE A 237 -20.34 -10.72 -13.73
CA PHE A 237 -19.02 -11.21 -14.10
C PHE A 237 -18.55 -12.26 -13.09
N ASP A 238 -18.06 -13.40 -13.60
CA ASP A 238 -17.58 -14.52 -12.79
C ASP A 238 -16.10 -14.32 -12.38
N GLY A 239 -15.86 -14.15 -11.07
CA GLY A 239 -14.51 -13.96 -10.53
C GLY A 239 -13.57 -15.14 -10.75
N ALA A 240 -14.07 -16.32 -11.12
CA ALA A 240 -13.23 -17.46 -11.51
C ALA A 240 -12.35 -17.17 -12.74
N TYR A 241 -12.72 -16.22 -13.61
CA TYR A 241 -11.84 -15.74 -14.68
C TYR A 241 -10.63 -14.95 -14.15
N LEU A 242 -10.74 -14.28 -12.99
CA LEU A 242 -9.61 -13.59 -12.36
C LEU A 242 -8.63 -14.60 -11.74
N VAL A 243 -9.15 -15.58 -11.01
CA VAL A 243 -8.35 -16.69 -10.46
C VAL A 243 -7.66 -17.47 -11.58
N GLN A 244 -8.32 -17.68 -12.72
CA GLN A 244 -7.73 -18.34 -13.90
C GLN A 244 -6.54 -17.56 -14.47
N ASN A 245 -6.59 -16.22 -14.47
CA ASN A 245 -5.45 -15.39 -14.90
C ASN A 245 -4.24 -15.55 -13.96
N PHE A 246 -4.46 -15.62 -12.64
CA PHE A 246 -3.38 -15.90 -11.68
C PHE A 246 -2.81 -17.31 -11.83
N GLU A 247 -3.66 -18.32 -12.01
CA GLU A 247 -3.22 -19.70 -12.26
C GLU A 247 -2.45 -19.84 -13.58
N ALA A 248 -2.77 -19.04 -14.60
CA ALA A 248 -2.07 -19.02 -15.88
C ALA A 248 -0.64 -18.43 -15.81
N LEU A 249 -0.27 -17.69 -14.77
CA LEU A 249 1.10 -17.18 -14.58
C LEU A 249 2.12 -18.30 -14.32
N ASN A 250 1.70 -19.37 -13.65
CA ASN A 250 2.59 -20.47 -13.31
C ASN A 250 1.96 -21.83 -13.67
N PRO A 251 1.94 -22.21 -14.96
CA PRO A 251 1.33 -23.47 -15.40
C PRO A 251 2.02 -24.69 -14.80
N ALA A 252 3.32 -24.63 -14.50
CA ALA A 252 4.05 -25.70 -13.80
C ALA A 252 3.46 -25.95 -12.40
N ASN A 253 3.25 -24.89 -11.61
CA ASN A 253 2.61 -24.99 -10.31
C ASN A 253 1.15 -25.45 -10.40
N THR A 254 0.36 -24.78 -11.25
CA THR A 254 -1.08 -25.00 -11.40
C THR A 254 -1.42 -26.42 -11.87
N LEU A 255 -0.80 -26.87 -12.96
CA LEU A 255 -1.14 -28.13 -13.64
C LEU A 255 -0.41 -29.34 -13.04
N TRP A 256 0.68 -29.12 -12.28
CA TRP A 256 1.49 -30.20 -11.74
C TRP A 256 1.92 -29.98 -10.28
N THR A 257 2.82 -29.05 -9.98
CA THR A 257 3.56 -29.02 -8.70
C THR A 257 2.65 -28.94 -7.48
N LYS A 258 1.59 -28.12 -7.51
CA LYS A 258 0.61 -27.98 -6.41
C LYS A 258 -0.06 -29.32 -6.06
N GLN A 259 -0.39 -30.12 -7.07
CA GLN A 259 -1.07 -31.41 -6.90
C GLN A 259 -0.09 -32.55 -6.61
N TYR A 260 1.02 -32.61 -7.36
CA TYR A 260 2.08 -33.60 -7.16
C TYR A 260 2.71 -33.50 -5.76
N HIS A 261 2.87 -32.29 -5.21
CA HIS A 261 3.42 -32.10 -3.85
C HIS A 261 2.55 -32.77 -2.78
N VAL A 262 1.21 -32.70 -2.92
CA VAL A 262 0.26 -33.38 -2.03
C VAL A 262 0.28 -34.89 -2.25
N TYR A 263 0.33 -35.37 -3.50
CA TYR A 263 0.45 -36.80 -3.81
C TYR A 263 1.79 -37.41 -3.35
N ALA A 264 2.89 -36.65 -3.37
CA ALA A 264 4.20 -37.09 -2.90
C ALA A 264 4.28 -37.13 -1.37
N ASN A 265 3.73 -36.12 -0.70
CA ASN A 265 3.77 -35.94 0.75
C ASN A 265 2.40 -36.19 1.40
N ILE A 266 1.67 -37.20 0.94
CA ILE A 266 0.25 -37.40 1.27
C ILE A 266 0.01 -37.68 2.77
N ASP A 267 1.05 -38.11 3.48
CA ASP A 267 1.00 -38.42 4.90
C ASP A 267 1.15 -37.16 5.79
N THR A 268 1.43 -35.98 5.22
CA THR A 268 1.66 -34.72 5.96
C THR A 268 0.99 -33.47 5.38
N GLU A 269 0.93 -33.33 4.04
CA GLU A 269 0.40 -32.13 3.37
C GLU A 269 -1.13 -31.92 3.33
N PRO A 270 -2.02 -32.94 3.42
CA PRO A 270 -3.45 -32.75 3.20
C PRO A 270 -4.12 -31.66 4.02
N ALA A 271 -3.78 -31.54 5.32
CA ALA A 271 -4.40 -30.55 6.19
C ALA A 271 -4.09 -29.10 5.73
N ARG A 272 -2.83 -28.83 5.36
CA ARG A 272 -2.40 -27.51 4.87
C ARG A 272 -2.97 -27.20 3.49
N TYR A 273 -3.08 -28.21 2.63
CA TYR A 273 -3.71 -28.09 1.32
C TYR A 273 -5.20 -27.76 1.44
N LEU A 274 -5.95 -28.50 2.28
CA LEU A 274 -7.38 -28.27 2.51
C LEU A 274 -7.66 -26.95 3.24
N GLU A 275 -6.79 -26.50 4.14
CA GLU A 275 -6.91 -25.16 4.76
C GLU A 275 -6.82 -24.05 3.70
N PHE A 276 -5.87 -24.15 2.76
CA PHE A 276 -5.70 -23.18 1.68
C PHE A 276 -6.79 -23.27 0.59
N GLU A 277 -7.18 -24.47 0.18
CA GLU A 277 -8.16 -24.65 -0.90
C GLU A 277 -9.56 -24.16 -0.53
N ARG A 278 -9.91 -24.11 0.77
CA ARG A 278 -11.12 -23.43 1.25
C ARG A 278 -11.18 -21.98 0.77
N TRP A 279 -10.05 -21.28 0.76
CA TRP A 279 -9.94 -19.92 0.23
C TRP A 279 -9.72 -19.89 -1.28
N TRP A 280 -8.84 -20.74 -1.81
CA TRP A 280 -8.51 -20.71 -3.24
C TRP A 280 -9.73 -21.04 -4.13
N GLY A 281 -10.63 -21.92 -3.66
CA GLY A 281 -11.85 -22.29 -4.36
C GLY A 281 -13.06 -21.36 -4.14
N SER A 282 -12.99 -20.37 -3.24
CA SER A 282 -14.15 -19.51 -2.87
C SER A 282 -14.45 -18.41 -3.90
N HIS A 283 -14.73 -18.81 -5.13
CA HIS A 283 -14.92 -17.93 -6.27
C HIS A 283 -16.14 -16.99 -6.11
N VAL A 284 -15.89 -15.68 -5.98
CA VAL A 284 -16.94 -14.64 -5.85
C VAL A 284 -17.32 -14.01 -7.19
N MET A 285 -18.41 -13.26 -7.18
CA MET A 285 -19.01 -12.62 -8.35
C MET A 285 -18.84 -11.10 -8.29
N MET A 286 -18.85 -10.45 -9.45
CA MET A 286 -18.77 -8.99 -9.59
C MET A 286 -19.88 -8.49 -10.51
N ASN A 287 -20.31 -7.23 -10.36
CA ASN A 287 -21.25 -6.65 -11.32
C ASN A 287 -20.53 -6.47 -12.66
N ALA A 288 -21.15 -6.83 -13.79
CA ALA A 288 -20.51 -6.72 -15.11
C ALA A 288 -20.11 -5.27 -15.45
N GLY A 289 -20.90 -4.28 -15.03
CA GLY A 289 -20.56 -2.87 -15.17
C GLY A 289 -19.37 -2.46 -14.30
N GLU A 290 -19.33 -2.91 -13.03
CA GLU A 290 -18.21 -2.67 -12.13
C GLU A 290 -16.90 -3.25 -12.68
N MET A 291 -16.91 -4.53 -13.09
CA MET A 291 -15.71 -5.18 -13.65
C MET A 291 -15.28 -4.49 -14.95
N GLN A 292 -16.22 -4.10 -15.81
CA GLN A 292 -15.91 -3.37 -17.04
C GLN A 292 -15.21 -2.03 -16.75
N THR A 293 -15.72 -1.22 -15.81
CA THR A 293 -15.07 0.03 -15.37
C THR A 293 -13.67 -0.24 -14.82
N ILE A 294 -13.50 -1.30 -14.02
CA ILE A 294 -12.19 -1.70 -13.47
C ILE A 294 -11.17 -2.01 -14.59
N VAL A 295 -11.55 -2.73 -15.65
CA VAL A 295 -10.60 -3.00 -16.75
C VAL A 295 -10.40 -1.77 -17.65
N ASP A 296 -11.46 -1.02 -17.97
CA ASP A 296 -11.40 0.17 -18.84
C ASP A 296 -10.59 1.32 -18.22
N ASP A 297 -10.71 1.55 -16.91
CA ASP A 297 -10.09 2.70 -16.23
C ASP A 297 -8.76 2.35 -15.56
N LEU A 298 -8.60 1.15 -15.01
CA LEU A 298 -7.39 0.74 -14.31
C LEU A 298 -6.45 -0.06 -15.22
N PHE A 299 -6.79 -1.31 -15.52
CA PHE A 299 -5.87 -2.25 -16.16
C PHE A 299 -5.45 -1.86 -17.60
N VAL A 300 -6.37 -1.33 -18.41
CA VAL A 300 -6.09 -0.88 -19.78
C VAL A 300 -5.82 0.62 -19.83
N GLY A 301 -6.67 1.44 -19.19
CA GLY A 301 -6.59 2.89 -19.28
C GLY A 301 -5.55 3.58 -18.37
N ASN A 302 -5.10 2.92 -17.30
CA ASN A 302 -4.14 3.45 -16.30
C ASN A 302 -4.54 4.82 -15.66
N LYS A 303 -5.84 5.13 -15.61
CA LYS A 303 -6.38 6.49 -15.35
C LYS A 303 -6.26 6.96 -13.91
N LEU A 304 -6.05 6.04 -12.95
CA LEU A 304 -5.93 6.38 -11.53
C LEU A 304 -4.59 7.08 -11.23
N SER A 305 -3.50 6.65 -11.85
CA SER A 305 -2.18 7.27 -11.69
C SER A 305 -1.97 8.53 -12.55
N THR A 306 -2.83 8.78 -13.54
CA THR A 306 -2.84 10.03 -14.33
C THR A 306 -3.89 11.06 -13.86
N ALA A 307 -4.70 10.73 -12.85
CA ALA A 307 -5.83 11.52 -12.34
C ALA A 307 -6.89 11.84 -13.43
N GLU A 308 -7.28 10.81 -14.19
CA GLU A 308 -8.27 10.89 -15.27
C GLU A 308 -9.61 10.18 -14.95
N ILE A 309 -9.73 9.56 -13.78
CA ILE A 309 -11.02 9.04 -13.27
C ILE A 309 -11.80 10.18 -12.60
N THR A 310 -13.09 10.30 -12.94
CA THR A 310 -14.02 11.29 -12.38
C THR A 310 -15.29 10.57 -11.91
N THR A 311 -15.75 10.83 -10.70
CA THR A 311 -16.98 10.28 -10.12
C THR A 311 -18.24 10.93 -10.71
N GLY A 312 -19.40 10.33 -10.46
CA GLY A 312 -20.70 10.77 -10.99
C GLY A 312 -21.15 12.17 -10.54
N ASP A 313 -20.55 12.72 -9.47
CA ASP A 313 -20.74 14.10 -9.00
C ASP A 313 -19.76 15.12 -9.63
N GLY A 314 -18.78 14.66 -10.41
CA GLY A 314 -17.74 15.49 -11.03
C GLY A 314 -16.42 15.57 -10.25
N THR A 315 -16.27 14.87 -9.12
CA THR A 315 -15.01 14.86 -8.35
C THR A 315 -13.92 14.07 -9.08
N VAL A 316 -12.74 14.68 -9.30
CA VAL A 316 -11.60 14.03 -9.95
C VAL A 316 -10.74 13.28 -8.91
N LEU A 317 -10.47 12.01 -9.16
CA LEU A 317 -9.67 11.15 -8.28
C LEU A 317 -8.16 11.39 -8.48
N ASP A 318 -7.66 12.53 -8.01
CA ASP A 318 -6.23 12.85 -7.94
C ASP A 318 -5.62 12.32 -6.64
N LEU A 319 -4.82 11.24 -6.70
CA LEU A 319 -4.15 10.64 -5.53
C LEU A 319 -3.24 11.63 -4.77
N ARG A 320 -2.85 12.76 -5.38
CA ARG A 320 -2.11 13.85 -4.70
C ARG A 320 -3.03 14.73 -3.84
N ASN A 321 -4.29 14.38 -3.69
CA ASN A 321 -5.20 14.94 -2.69
C ASN A 321 -4.99 14.35 -1.30
N ILE A 322 -4.47 13.11 -1.23
CA ILE A 322 -4.04 12.44 0.01
C ILE A 322 -3.05 13.33 0.77
N ARG A 323 -3.16 13.37 2.11
CA ARG A 323 -2.30 14.16 3.02
C ARG A 323 -1.65 13.33 4.12
N SER A 324 -2.03 12.06 4.24
CA SER A 324 -1.49 11.12 5.22
C SER A 324 -0.47 10.20 4.55
N PRO A 325 0.52 9.68 5.30
CA PRO A 325 1.59 8.90 4.70
C PRO A 325 1.09 7.63 4.01
N VAL A 326 1.62 7.36 2.81
CA VAL A 326 1.32 6.15 2.04
C VAL A 326 2.53 5.22 2.10
N ILE A 327 2.34 4.02 2.62
CA ILE A 327 3.33 2.96 2.78
C ILE A 327 3.07 1.92 1.68
N VAL A 328 3.97 1.83 0.71
CA VAL A 328 3.87 0.91 -0.42
C VAL A 328 4.72 -0.33 -0.14
N PHE A 329 4.07 -1.48 0.08
CA PHE A 329 4.77 -2.74 0.31
C PHE A 329 4.63 -3.69 -0.88
N CYS A 330 5.76 -4.09 -1.48
CA CYS A 330 5.82 -4.91 -2.68
C CYS A 330 7.01 -5.90 -2.62
N SER A 331 7.14 -6.79 -3.62
CA SER A 331 8.29 -7.69 -3.70
C SER A 331 8.75 -7.95 -5.13
N LYS A 332 10.05 -8.15 -5.33
CA LYS A 332 10.61 -8.59 -6.62
C LYS A 332 10.21 -10.04 -6.99
N GLY A 333 9.69 -10.82 -6.03
CA GLY A 333 9.08 -12.12 -6.26
C GLY A 333 7.60 -12.06 -6.69
N ASP A 334 6.99 -10.87 -6.73
CA ASP A 334 5.58 -10.70 -7.07
C ASP A 334 5.39 -10.53 -8.59
N ASN A 335 4.93 -11.61 -9.25
CA ASN A 335 4.60 -11.61 -10.68
C ASN A 335 3.17 -11.11 -10.99
N ILE A 336 2.38 -10.73 -9.97
CA ILE A 336 1.05 -10.13 -10.08
C ILE A 336 1.15 -8.61 -9.96
N THR A 337 1.84 -8.13 -8.93
CA THR A 337 2.17 -6.71 -8.70
C THR A 337 3.67 -6.54 -8.44
N PRO A 338 4.50 -6.56 -9.49
CA PRO A 338 5.92 -6.29 -9.33
C PRO A 338 6.16 -4.83 -8.91
N PRO A 339 7.33 -4.48 -8.34
CA PRO A 339 7.59 -3.15 -7.77
C PRO A 339 7.34 -1.99 -8.74
N GLN A 340 7.53 -2.23 -10.04
CA GLN A 340 7.19 -1.31 -11.13
C GLN A 340 5.74 -0.85 -11.08
N GLN A 341 4.78 -1.77 -10.85
CA GLN A 341 3.35 -1.46 -10.83
C GLN A 341 2.88 -0.90 -9.49
N ALA A 342 3.54 -1.27 -8.40
CA ALA A 342 3.31 -0.73 -7.06
C ALA A 342 3.82 0.72 -6.90
N LEU A 343 4.89 1.09 -7.59
CA LEU A 343 5.58 2.39 -7.42
C LEU A 343 5.42 3.35 -8.63
N GLY A 344 5.07 2.86 -9.82
CA GLY A 344 5.00 3.69 -11.04
C GLY A 344 4.05 4.89 -10.96
N TRP A 345 3.03 4.84 -10.10
CA TRP A 345 2.09 5.94 -9.87
C TRP A 345 2.79 7.19 -9.30
N ILE A 346 3.91 7.03 -8.60
CA ILE A 346 4.73 8.12 -8.06
C ILE A 346 5.35 8.89 -9.24
N THR A 347 5.87 8.17 -10.24
CA THR A 347 6.46 8.76 -11.46
C THR A 347 5.43 9.29 -12.46
N ASP A 348 4.19 8.77 -12.44
CA ASP A 348 3.09 9.29 -13.26
C ASP A 348 2.59 10.67 -12.73
N LEU A 349 2.50 10.82 -11.41
CA LEU A 349 1.93 12.00 -10.74
C LEU A 349 2.91 13.14 -10.48
N TYR A 350 4.20 12.82 -10.27
CA TYR A 350 5.23 13.75 -9.80
C TYR A 350 6.45 13.78 -10.74
N GLY A 351 7.06 14.95 -10.92
CA GLY A 351 8.24 15.15 -11.76
C GLY A 351 9.56 15.24 -10.99
N SER A 352 9.51 15.57 -9.70
CA SER A 352 10.66 15.61 -8.80
C SER A 352 10.23 15.45 -7.33
N LEU A 353 11.21 15.31 -6.42
CA LEU A 353 10.97 15.21 -4.98
C LEU A 353 10.33 16.51 -4.41
N GLU A 354 10.61 17.65 -5.01
CA GLU A 354 10.04 18.96 -4.65
C GLU A 354 8.54 18.99 -4.92
N GLU A 355 8.04 18.28 -5.93
CA GLU A 355 6.59 18.19 -6.19
C GLU A 355 5.90 17.28 -5.17
N ILE A 356 6.53 16.18 -4.74
CA ILE A 356 6.03 15.32 -3.63
C ILE A 356 5.93 16.18 -2.35
N ARG A 357 7.01 16.89 -2.03
CA ARG A 357 7.10 17.84 -0.90
C ARG A 357 6.05 18.94 -0.98
N ALA A 358 5.89 19.61 -2.12
CA ALA A 358 4.96 20.73 -2.30
C ALA A 358 3.47 20.32 -2.23
N ASN A 359 3.14 19.07 -2.52
CA ASN A 359 1.81 18.50 -2.25
C ASN A 359 1.66 18.02 -0.78
N GLY A 360 2.73 18.11 0.02
CA GLY A 360 2.78 17.68 1.41
C GLY A 360 2.71 16.17 1.60
N GLN A 361 2.99 15.40 0.55
CA GLN A 361 2.86 13.95 0.59
C GLN A 361 4.10 13.32 1.23
N THR A 362 3.87 12.34 2.10
CA THR A 362 4.91 11.47 2.66
C THR A 362 4.70 10.08 2.04
N ILE A 363 5.69 9.57 1.31
CA ILE A 363 5.63 8.24 0.69
C ILE A 363 6.77 7.41 1.27
N VAL A 364 6.42 6.26 1.84
CA VAL A 364 7.37 5.24 2.28
C VAL A 364 7.19 4.04 1.36
N TYR A 365 8.27 3.38 0.95
CA TYR A 365 8.18 2.10 0.23
C TYR A 365 9.09 1.04 0.85
N ALA A 366 8.70 -0.23 0.70
CA ALA A 366 9.48 -1.39 1.08
C ALA A 366 9.43 -2.44 -0.04
N VAL A 367 10.60 -2.97 -0.41
CA VAL A 367 10.74 -3.99 -1.45
C VAL A 367 11.31 -5.26 -0.83
N HIS A 368 10.48 -6.28 -0.62
CA HIS A 368 10.98 -7.59 -0.20
C HIS A 368 11.65 -8.30 -1.39
N GLU A 369 12.76 -9.03 -1.15
CA GLU A 369 13.56 -9.61 -2.24
C GLU A 369 12.87 -10.74 -3.02
N SER A 370 12.15 -11.65 -2.35
CA SER A 370 11.83 -12.97 -2.95
C SER A 370 10.43 -13.53 -2.68
N ILE A 371 9.49 -12.78 -2.08
CA ILE A 371 8.19 -13.34 -1.69
C ILE A 371 7.18 -13.16 -2.83
N GLY A 372 6.46 -14.24 -3.17
CA GLY A 372 5.37 -14.19 -4.13
C GLY A 372 4.16 -13.45 -3.58
N HIS A 373 3.34 -12.85 -4.47
CA HIS A 373 2.17 -12.00 -4.19
C HIS A 373 1.44 -12.29 -2.87
N LEU A 374 0.88 -13.50 -2.72
CA LEU A 374 0.09 -13.88 -1.54
C LEU A 374 0.91 -13.77 -0.24
N GLY A 375 2.19 -14.12 -0.28
CA GLY A 375 3.06 -14.12 0.89
C GLY A 375 3.33 -12.72 1.46
N ILE A 376 3.06 -11.65 0.71
CA ILE A 376 3.10 -10.25 1.18
C ILE A 376 2.11 -10.05 2.34
N PHE A 377 0.95 -10.73 2.34
CA PHE A 377 -0.08 -10.59 3.38
C PHE A 377 -0.41 -11.91 4.12
N VAL A 378 -0.15 -13.09 3.55
CA VAL A 378 -0.44 -14.40 4.20
C VAL A 378 0.76 -15.11 4.81
N SER A 379 1.99 -14.60 4.65
CA SER A 379 3.17 -15.23 5.25
C SER A 379 3.37 -14.78 6.69
N GLY A 380 3.40 -15.74 7.62
CA GLY A 380 3.76 -15.46 9.01
C GLY A 380 5.19 -14.93 9.18
N SER A 381 6.10 -15.17 8.23
CA SER A 381 7.44 -14.56 8.25
C SER A 381 7.39 -13.06 7.99
N VAL A 382 6.53 -12.63 7.05
CA VAL A 382 6.35 -11.23 6.64
C VAL A 382 5.48 -10.48 7.67
N ALA A 383 4.47 -11.16 8.23
CA ALA A 383 3.71 -10.63 9.36
C ALA A 383 4.60 -10.30 10.57
N ARG A 384 5.52 -11.20 10.95
CA ARG A 384 6.48 -11.02 12.06
C ARG A 384 7.73 -10.20 11.71
N LYS A 385 7.82 -9.61 10.51
CA LYS A 385 8.90 -8.71 10.11
C LYS A 385 8.32 -7.41 9.57
N GLU A 386 8.00 -7.33 8.28
CA GLU A 386 7.57 -6.09 7.62
C GLU A 386 6.32 -5.49 8.29
N HIS A 387 5.24 -6.25 8.46
CA HIS A 387 4.01 -5.72 9.06
C HIS A 387 4.16 -5.39 10.55
N GLN A 388 4.95 -6.17 11.29
CA GLN A 388 5.25 -5.84 12.70
C GLN A 388 6.04 -4.54 12.81
N GLN A 389 6.98 -4.29 11.90
CA GLN A 389 7.71 -3.02 11.84
C GLN A 389 6.79 -1.86 11.46
N PHE A 390 5.94 -2.00 10.43
CA PHE A 390 5.00 -0.96 10.04
C PHE A 390 4.01 -0.62 11.16
N ALA A 391 3.45 -1.62 11.86
CA ALA A 391 2.53 -1.39 12.97
C ALA A 391 3.22 -0.78 14.20
N THR A 392 4.41 -1.28 14.58
CA THR A 392 5.16 -0.77 15.75
C THR A 392 5.65 0.67 15.56
N ASN A 393 6.03 1.02 14.33
CA ASN A 393 6.53 2.34 13.95
C ASN A 393 5.48 3.22 13.25
N ILE A 394 4.19 2.90 13.37
CA ILE A 394 3.15 3.62 12.61
C ILE A 394 3.06 5.10 13.01
N ASP A 395 3.33 5.44 14.28
CA ASP A 395 3.39 6.81 14.78
C ASP A 395 4.62 7.59 14.27
N LEU A 396 5.75 6.90 14.05
CA LEU A 396 6.95 7.48 13.42
C LEU A 396 6.62 7.83 11.96
N ILE A 397 6.09 6.86 11.23
CA ILE A 397 5.70 7.05 9.83
C ILE A 397 4.67 8.17 9.71
N ASP A 398 3.71 8.26 10.64
CA ASP A 398 2.68 9.31 10.66
C ASP A 398 3.25 10.73 10.75
N VAL A 399 4.36 10.92 11.48
CA VAL A 399 5.04 12.23 11.64
C VAL A 399 6.15 12.49 10.63
N LEU A 400 6.55 11.51 9.81
CA LEU A 400 7.63 11.69 8.83
C LEU A 400 7.34 12.89 7.92
N PRO A 401 8.31 13.81 7.74
CA PRO A 401 8.13 14.98 6.89
C PRO A 401 7.77 14.62 5.43
N PRO A 402 7.17 15.55 4.67
CA PRO A 402 6.91 15.37 3.24
C PRO A 402 8.17 14.97 2.45
N GLY A 403 8.05 13.94 1.63
CA GLY A 403 9.18 13.35 0.92
C GLY A 403 8.91 11.91 0.49
N LEU A 404 9.98 11.28 0.02
CA LEU A 404 10.03 9.89 -0.42
C LEU A 404 11.09 9.16 0.42
N TYR A 405 10.76 7.98 0.92
CA TYR A 405 11.59 7.18 1.82
C TYR A 405 11.52 5.69 1.46
N GLU A 406 12.64 4.99 1.59
CA GLU A 406 12.71 3.54 1.63
C GLU A 406 12.76 3.08 3.09
N ALA A 407 11.95 2.08 3.45
CA ALA A 407 11.97 1.43 4.75
C ALA A 407 12.97 0.26 4.72
N GLU A 408 14.19 0.54 5.15
CA GLU A 408 15.27 -0.42 5.34
C GLU A 408 15.04 -1.12 6.70
N LEU A 409 14.93 -2.46 6.69
CA LEU A 409 14.62 -3.26 7.89
C LEU A 409 15.81 -4.16 8.26
N GLU A 410 16.65 -3.66 9.16
CA GLU A 410 17.90 -4.30 9.59
C GLU A 410 17.66 -5.20 10.81
N GLN A 411 18.39 -6.31 10.92
CA GLN A 411 18.24 -7.22 12.07
C GLN A 411 18.99 -6.65 13.28
N ARG A 412 18.28 -6.44 14.40
CA ARG A 412 18.86 -5.87 15.63
C ARG A 412 19.92 -6.81 16.22
N LEU A 413 21.13 -6.32 16.42
CA LEU A 413 22.19 -7.04 17.14
C LEU A 413 22.23 -6.61 18.63
N PRO A 414 22.49 -7.52 19.59
CA PRO A 414 22.46 -7.17 21.02
C PRO A 414 23.53 -6.19 21.52
N GLU A 415 24.54 -5.88 20.70
CA GLU A 415 25.67 -5.01 21.05
C GLU A 415 25.59 -3.62 20.36
N GLU A 416 24.51 -3.33 19.64
CA GLU A 416 24.33 -2.06 18.92
C GLU A 416 23.83 -0.92 19.84
N PRO A 417 24.34 0.32 19.69
CA PRO A 417 23.84 1.47 20.45
C PRO A 417 22.33 1.70 20.27
N GLY A 418 21.62 1.86 21.38
CA GLY A 418 20.16 2.10 21.39
C GLY A 418 19.30 0.85 21.14
N ALA A 419 19.89 -0.35 21.05
CA ALA A 419 19.14 -1.60 20.87
C ALA A 419 18.19 -1.94 22.03
N GLU A 420 18.36 -1.29 23.18
CA GLU A 420 17.49 -1.36 24.37
C GLU A 420 16.18 -0.54 24.23
N LEU A 421 16.16 0.46 23.32
CA LEU A 421 14.96 1.24 23.01
C LEU A 421 13.99 0.41 22.15
N VAL A 422 14.55 -0.28 21.15
CA VAL A 422 13.83 -1.07 20.15
C VAL A 422 13.34 -2.38 20.75
N ARG A 423 12.01 -2.56 20.78
CA ARG A 423 11.35 -3.74 21.38
C ARG A 423 11.15 -4.94 20.44
N THR A 424 11.72 -4.89 19.24
CA THR A 424 11.50 -5.88 18.16
C THR A 424 12.83 -6.42 17.64
N ASP A 425 12.80 -7.53 16.90
CA ASP A 425 14.02 -8.19 16.40
C ASP A 425 14.64 -7.50 15.17
N TYR A 426 14.02 -6.42 14.69
CA TYR A 426 14.49 -5.58 13.59
C TYR A 426 14.40 -4.11 13.99
N ILE A 427 15.30 -3.29 13.43
CA ILE A 427 15.28 -1.83 13.53
C ILE A 427 14.75 -1.29 12.19
N SER A 428 13.80 -0.35 12.24
CA SER A 428 13.37 0.38 11.03
C SER A 428 14.21 1.63 10.79
N ARG A 429 14.78 1.75 9.60
CA ARG A 429 15.45 2.95 9.08
C ARG A 429 14.67 3.47 7.87
N PHE A 430 14.29 4.74 7.90
CA PHE A 430 13.57 5.40 6.80
C PHE A 430 14.53 6.27 6.02
N ALA A 431 15.23 5.68 5.06
CA ALA A 431 16.22 6.37 4.24
C ALA A 431 15.54 7.15 3.11
N GLY A 432 15.77 8.45 3.07
CA GLY A 432 15.21 9.36 2.08
C GLY A 432 15.79 9.14 0.69
N ARG A 433 14.91 9.11 -0.30
CA ARG A 433 15.20 8.81 -1.71
C ARG A 433 14.81 9.98 -2.62
N ASP A 434 15.39 10.01 -3.81
CA ASP A 434 15.02 10.91 -4.89
C ASP A 434 14.12 10.19 -5.91
N LEU A 435 13.43 10.95 -6.77
CA LEU A 435 12.51 10.35 -7.75
C LEU A 435 13.23 9.51 -8.82
N ASP A 436 14.53 9.72 -9.01
CA ASP A 436 15.36 8.92 -9.91
C ASP A 436 15.59 7.49 -9.39
N ASP A 437 15.55 7.27 -8.07
CA ASP A 437 15.61 5.93 -7.46
C ASP A 437 14.34 5.12 -7.86
N ILE A 438 13.17 5.76 -7.84
CA ILE A 438 11.92 5.15 -8.31
C ILE A 438 11.96 4.91 -9.82
N ARG A 439 12.51 5.85 -10.62
CA ARG A 439 12.67 5.64 -12.07
C ARG A 439 13.57 4.45 -12.39
N ALA A 440 14.62 4.21 -11.60
CA ALA A 440 15.48 3.04 -11.74
C ALA A 440 14.75 1.71 -11.44
N ILE A 441 13.78 1.72 -10.51
CA ILE A 441 12.90 0.57 -10.26
C ILE A 441 11.85 0.40 -11.37
N VAL A 442 11.12 1.48 -11.69
CA VAL A 442 9.93 1.48 -12.56
C VAL A 442 10.28 1.25 -14.04
N GLY A 443 11.38 1.83 -14.52
CA GLY A 443 11.82 1.71 -15.90
C GLY A 443 10.89 2.39 -16.91
N GLY A 444 10.80 1.81 -18.12
CA GLY A 444 9.91 2.27 -19.20
C GLY A 444 10.35 3.55 -19.91
N GLY A 445 9.39 4.24 -20.52
CA GLY A 445 9.57 5.52 -21.22
C GLY A 445 8.55 5.74 -22.36
N GLU A 446 8.57 6.92 -23.00
CA GLU A 446 7.53 7.32 -23.96
C GLU A 446 7.29 6.34 -25.14
N GLU A 447 8.34 5.65 -25.62
CA GLU A 447 8.23 4.65 -26.70
C GLU A 447 7.47 3.39 -26.26
N GLU A 448 7.47 3.08 -24.97
CA GLU A 448 6.68 2.00 -24.37
C GLU A 448 5.27 2.49 -24.06
N ASP A 449 5.13 3.68 -23.47
CA ASP A 449 3.84 4.28 -23.15
C ASP A 449 2.96 4.49 -24.40
N ARG A 450 3.55 4.86 -25.55
CA ARG A 450 2.82 4.95 -26.83
C ARG A 450 2.29 3.59 -27.32
N ARG A 451 2.80 2.47 -26.83
CA ARG A 451 2.28 1.11 -27.10
C ARG A 451 1.04 0.85 -26.27
N PHE A 452 1.08 1.15 -24.96
CA PHE A 452 -0.08 0.99 -24.08
C PHE A 452 -1.20 1.99 -24.38
N ALA A 453 -0.88 3.23 -24.76
CA ALA A 453 -1.87 4.19 -25.26
C ALA A 453 -2.53 3.72 -26.58
N ALA A 454 -1.80 3.00 -27.44
CA ALA A 454 -2.37 2.32 -28.60
C ALA A 454 -3.29 1.13 -28.20
N VAL A 455 -2.98 0.43 -27.10
CA VAL A 455 -3.87 -0.61 -26.54
C VAL A 455 -5.18 -0.02 -26.04
N ASP A 456 -5.18 1.08 -25.26
CA ASP A 456 -6.43 1.75 -24.83
C ASP A 456 -7.28 2.17 -26.04
N GLN A 457 -6.67 2.88 -27.00
CA GLN A 457 -7.42 3.38 -28.15
C GLN A 457 -7.98 2.24 -29.02
N LEU A 458 -7.25 1.13 -29.21
CA LEU A 458 -7.77 -0.05 -29.91
C LEU A 458 -8.84 -0.78 -29.08
N SER A 459 -8.66 -0.88 -27.76
CA SER A 459 -9.63 -1.47 -26.84
C SER A 459 -10.97 -0.75 -26.93
N ARG A 460 -10.97 0.58 -26.90
CA ARG A 460 -12.16 1.42 -27.03
C ARG A 460 -12.87 1.23 -28.38
N VAL A 461 -12.12 1.04 -29.46
CA VAL A 461 -12.69 0.71 -30.79
C VAL A 461 -13.36 -0.67 -30.75
N ASN A 462 -12.66 -1.71 -30.29
CA ASN A 462 -13.18 -3.08 -30.27
C ASN A 462 -14.39 -3.25 -29.32
N LEU A 463 -14.35 -2.59 -28.15
CA LEU A 463 -15.47 -2.52 -27.21
C LEU A 463 -16.67 -1.81 -27.83
N GLY A 464 -16.45 -0.72 -28.59
CA GLY A 464 -17.49 -0.04 -29.37
C GLY A 464 -18.14 -0.96 -30.40
N LEU A 465 -17.32 -1.63 -31.23
CA LEU A 465 -17.81 -2.61 -32.22
C LEU A 465 -18.60 -3.75 -31.57
N TYR A 466 -18.11 -4.31 -30.46
CA TYR A 466 -18.81 -5.35 -29.70
C TYR A 466 -20.18 -4.85 -29.20
N ARG A 467 -20.21 -3.69 -28.52
CA ARG A 467 -21.45 -3.09 -27.98
C ARG A 467 -22.47 -2.75 -29.08
N THR A 468 -22.03 -2.31 -30.26
CA THR A 468 -22.92 -1.98 -31.38
C THR A 468 -23.47 -3.21 -32.10
N TYR A 469 -22.65 -4.22 -32.38
CA TYR A 469 -23.01 -5.30 -33.33
C TYR A 469 -23.24 -6.67 -32.72
N VAL A 470 -22.73 -6.95 -31.50
CA VAL A 470 -22.71 -8.31 -30.92
C VAL A 470 -23.46 -8.37 -29.59
N GLN A 471 -23.24 -7.40 -28.70
CA GLN A 471 -23.88 -7.31 -27.38
C GLN A 471 -25.42 -7.46 -27.41
N PRO A 472 -26.18 -6.86 -28.35
CA PRO A 472 -27.64 -7.03 -28.38
C PRO A 472 -28.07 -8.48 -28.59
N ALA A 473 -27.34 -9.25 -29.40
CA ALA A 473 -27.62 -10.67 -29.63
C ALA A 473 -27.20 -11.53 -28.44
N MET A 474 -26.06 -11.22 -27.79
CA MET A 474 -25.63 -11.94 -26.58
C MET A 474 -26.60 -11.74 -25.41
N ARG A 475 -27.07 -10.50 -25.19
CA ARG A 475 -28.09 -10.20 -24.17
C ARG A 475 -29.45 -10.82 -24.46
N ALA A 476 -29.82 -10.98 -25.73
CA ALA A 476 -31.06 -11.66 -26.10
C ALA A 476 -30.99 -13.19 -25.96
N ALA A 477 -29.80 -13.79 -26.02
CA ALA A 477 -29.59 -15.22 -25.80
C ALA A 477 -29.38 -15.59 -24.32
N SER A 478 -28.80 -14.67 -23.54
CA SER A 478 -28.40 -14.90 -22.14
C SER A 478 -29.56 -14.73 -21.17
N ASN A 479 -29.58 -15.56 -20.14
CA ASN A 479 -30.53 -15.54 -19.03
C ASN A 479 -29.90 -16.26 -17.82
N GLU A 480 -30.58 -16.27 -16.68
CA GLU A 480 -29.99 -16.82 -15.45
C GLU A 480 -29.68 -18.32 -15.53
N ALA A 481 -30.46 -19.12 -16.27
CA ALA A 481 -30.20 -20.55 -16.42
C ALA A 481 -28.97 -20.83 -17.31
N THR A 482 -28.74 -20.02 -18.35
CA THR A 482 -27.51 -20.13 -19.17
C THR A 482 -26.30 -19.61 -18.42
N ALA A 483 -26.44 -18.52 -17.67
CA ALA A 483 -25.37 -17.96 -16.84
C ALA A 483 -24.96 -18.95 -15.74
N ASP A 484 -25.92 -19.55 -15.03
CA ASP A 484 -25.61 -20.54 -13.99
C ASP A 484 -24.95 -21.81 -14.54
N TRP A 485 -25.42 -22.28 -15.71
CA TRP A 485 -24.77 -23.39 -16.41
C TRP A 485 -23.31 -23.05 -16.78
N LEU A 486 -23.04 -21.85 -17.32
CA LEU A 486 -21.67 -21.40 -17.63
C LEU A 486 -20.79 -21.33 -16.37
N ARG A 487 -21.29 -20.77 -15.26
CA ARG A 487 -20.56 -20.66 -13.99
C ARG A 487 -20.20 -22.04 -13.42
N ARG A 488 -21.12 -23.01 -13.45
CA ARG A 488 -20.86 -24.41 -13.02
C ARG A 488 -19.89 -25.14 -13.94
N MET A 489 -20.00 -24.93 -15.25
CA MET A 489 -19.12 -25.52 -16.26
C MET A 489 -17.74 -24.85 -16.37
N HIS A 490 -17.49 -23.79 -15.59
CA HIS A 490 -16.19 -23.13 -15.55
C HIS A 490 -15.08 -24.12 -15.12
N PRO A 491 -13.94 -24.23 -15.84
CA PRO A 491 -12.93 -25.26 -15.57
C PRO A 491 -12.45 -25.33 -14.12
N LEU A 492 -12.31 -24.18 -13.46
CA LEU A 492 -11.90 -24.13 -12.05
C LEU A 492 -12.95 -24.72 -11.10
N ARG A 493 -14.25 -24.61 -11.38
CA ARG A 493 -15.31 -25.20 -10.54
C ARG A 493 -15.50 -26.68 -10.81
N LEU A 494 -15.36 -27.14 -12.05
CA LEU A 494 -15.40 -28.57 -12.40
C LEU A 494 -14.45 -29.41 -11.54
N GLY A 495 -13.27 -28.88 -11.17
CA GLY A 495 -12.32 -29.53 -10.27
C GLY A 495 -12.77 -29.73 -8.82
N TYR A 496 -13.79 -29.00 -8.35
CA TYR A 496 -14.44 -29.19 -7.04
C TYR A 496 -15.74 -29.99 -7.18
N GLU A 497 -16.53 -29.74 -8.23
CA GLU A 497 -17.78 -30.47 -8.52
C GLU A 497 -17.53 -31.97 -8.77
N MET A 498 -16.62 -32.31 -9.69
CA MET A 498 -16.35 -33.70 -10.11
C MET A 498 -15.70 -34.55 -9.00
N PHE A 499 -14.96 -33.91 -8.11
CA PHE A 499 -14.27 -34.51 -6.98
C PHE A 499 -14.99 -34.17 -5.67
N SER A 500 -16.21 -34.69 -5.49
CA SER A 500 -17.03 -34.53 -4.29
C SER A 500 -17.98 -35.72 -4.12
N ASP A 501 -18.66 -35.82 -2.97
CA ASP A 501 -19.67 -36.87 -2.73
C ASP A 501 -20.97 -36.71 -3.56
N HIS A 502 -21.10 -35.63 -4.34
CA HIS A 502 -22.09 -35.55 -5.41
C HIS A 502 -21.80 -36.57 -6.53
N ASN A 503 -20.55 -37.01 -6.67
CA ASN A 503 -20.15 -38.13 -7.51
C ASN A 503 -20.24 -39.46 -6.72
N PRO A 504 -21.23 -40.35 -7.00
CA PRO A 504 -21.47 -41.52 -6.17
C PRO A 504 -20.29 -42.52 -6.13
N PHE A 505 -19.44 -42.53 -7.16
CA PHE A 505 -18.25 -43.39 -7.21
C PHE A 505 -17.17 -42.93 -6.23
N LEU A 506 -17.07 -41.62 -5.94
CA LEU A 506 -16.10 -41.09 -4.98
C LEU A 506 -16.58 -41.20 -3.53
N ARG A 507 -17.90 -41.25 -3.29
CA ARG A 507 -18.43 -41.52 -1.94
C ARG A 507 -18.01 -42.90 -1.41
N MET A 508 -17.73 -43.86 -2.29
CA MET A 508 -17.19 -45.17 -1.92
C MET A 508 -15.70 -45.16 -1.55
N LEU A 509 -15.01 -44.02 -1.73
CA LEU A 509 -13.57 -43.89 -1.51
C LEU A 509 -13.19 -43.68 -0.04
N GLU A 510 -14.06 -43.05 0.76
CA GLU A 510 -13.81 -42.73 2.18
C GLU A 510 -13.38 -43.97 3.00
N PRO A 511 -14.15 -45.08 3.07
CA PRO A 511 -13.76 -46.26 3.83
C PRO A 511 -12.54 -46.99 3.25
N LEU A 512 -12.27 -46.84 1.93
CA LEU A 512 -11.05 -47.39 1.32
C LEU A 512 -9.82 -46.54 1.70
N ALA A 513 -9.97 -45.22 1.80
CA ALA A 513 -8.93 -44.31 2.24
C ALA A 513 -8.62 -44.51 3.74
N GLU A 514 -9.62 -44.76 4.58
CA GLU A 514 -9.43 -45.18 5.98
C GLU A 514 -8.61 -46.48 6.07
N GLN A 515 -9.03 -47.55 5.38
CA GLN A 515 -8.28 -48.82 5.35
C GLN A 515 -6.84 -48.64 4.85
N VAL A 516 -6.61 -47.74 3.88
CA VAL A 516 -5.28 -47.41 3.37
C VAL A 516 -4.45 -46.59 4.37
N ARG A 517 -5.06 -45.73 5.20
CA ARG A 517 -4.37 -45.05 6.32
C ARG A 517 -3.94 -46.06 7.38
N GLU A 518 -4.82 -46.96 7.79
CA GLU A 518 -4.53 -48.00 8.78
C GLU A 518 -3.43 -48.98 8.30
N ASN A 519 -3.43 -49.32 7.02
CA ASN A 519 -2.52 -50.28 6.42
C ASN A 519 -1.40 -49.61 5.59
N ARG A 520 -1.05 -48.36 5.92
CA ARG A 520 -0.08 -47.55 5.17
C ARG A 520 1.30 -48.21 5.15
N ARG A 521 1.87 -48.37 3.95
CA ARG A 521 3.20 -48.94 3.68
C ARG A 521 3.97 -48.00 2.75
N PRO A 522 4.68 -46.99 3.28
CA PRO A 522 5.52 -46.13 2.48
C PRO A 522 6.70 -46.91 1.89
N ALA A 523 7.08 -46.62 0.65
CA ALA A 523 8.32 -47.12 0.07
C ALA A 523 9.54 -46.48 0.78
N THR A 524 10.66 -47.19 0.84
CA THR A 524 11.89 -46.66 1.45
C THR A 524 12.45 -45.48 0.64
N SER A 525 13.13 -44.54 1.31
CA SER A 525 13.65 -43.32 0.67
C SER A 525 14.80 -43.55 -0.31
N ASP A 526 15.42 -44.73 -0.28
CA ASP A 526 16.43 -45.22 -1.23
C ASP A 526 15.84 -46.01 -2.41
N ASN A 527 14.51 -46.16 -2.48
CA ASN A 527 13.85 -46.93 -3.53
C ASN A 527 14.06 -46.26 -4.92
N PRO A 528 14.64 -46.98 -5.91
CA PRO A 528 14.99 -46.38 -7.20
C PRO A 528 13.76 -45.97 -8.04
N PHE A 529 12.59 -46.57 -7.81
CA PHE A 529 11.36 -46.20 -8.51
C PHE A 529 10.78 -44.89 -7.97
N LEU A 530 10.94 -44.60 -6.67
CA LEU A 530 10.58 -43.30 -6.09
C LEU A 530 11.50 -42.18 -6.62
N ALA A 531 12.81 -42.46 -6.74
CA ALA A 531 13.75 -41.55 -7.37
C ALA A 531 13.45 -41.32 -8.88
N MET A 532 12.93 -42.33 -9.59
CA MET A 532 12.46 -42.20 -10.97
C MET A 532 11.16 -41.38 -11.06
N GLN A 533 10.21 -41.57 -10.13
CA GLN A 533 8.99 -40.76 -10.02
C GLN A 533 9.33 -39.27 -9.85
N GLN A 534 10.30 -38.95 -8.98
CA GLN A 534 10.70 -37.56 -8.77
C GLN A 534 11.33 -36.96 -10.03
N ARG A 535 12.26 -37.66 -10.69
CA ARG A 535 12.86 -37.19 -11.96
C ARG A 535 11.81 -36.95 -13.05
N PHE A 536 10.76 -37.77 -13.12
CA PHE A 536 9.65 -37.55 -14.03
C PHE A 536 8.87 -36.28 -13.67
N SER A 537 8.61 -36.03 -12.39
CA SER A 537 8.01 -34.77 -11.95
C SER A 537 8.89 -33.56 -12.31
N ASP A 538 10.20 -33.65 -12.08
CA ASP A 538 11.16 -32.58 -12.40
C ASP A 538 11.23 -32.29 -13.92
N GLU A 539 11.03 -33.32 -14.76
CA GLU A 539 10.90 -33.20 -16.21
C GLU A 539 9.60 -32.50 -16.63
N VAL A 540 8.46 -32.85 -16.00
CA VAL A 540 7.16 -32.21 -16.27
C VAL A 540 7.17 -30.74 -15.83
N VAL A 541 7.71 -30.43 -14.65
CA VAL A 541 7.86 -29.04 -14.16
C VAL A 541 8.71 -28.23 -15.14
N ARG A 542 9.92 -28.69 -15.47
CA ARG A 542 10.82 -28.02 -16.41
C ARG A 542 10.23 -27.88 -17.83
N SER A 543 9.41 -28.83 -18.28
CA SER A 543 8.69 -28.73 -19.56
C SER A 543 7.61 -27.64 -19.53
N LEU A 544 6.90 -27.50 -18.41
CA LEU A 544 5.86 -26.47 -18.22
C LEU A 544 6.46 -25.07 -17.97
N ASP A 545 7.60 -24.97 -17.29
CA ASP A 545 8.37 -23.74 -17.15
C ASP A 545 8.93 -23.27 -18.51
N LEU A 546 9.51 -24.17 -19.31
CA LEU A 546 9.95 -23.85 -20.68
C LEU A 546 8.78 -23.41 -21.57
N TYR A 547 7.62 -24.06 -21.45
CA TYR A 547 6.41 -23.61 -22.14
C TYR A 547 5.97 -22.20 -21.70
N ARG A 548 6.00 -21.88 -20.40
CA ARG A 548 5.74 -20.51 -19.90
C ARG A 548 6.70 -19.51 -20.53
N GLU A 549 8.01 -19.78 -20.47
CA GLU A 549 9.05 -18.88 -20.99
C GLU A 549 8.90 -18.64 -22.51
N MET A 550 8.62 -19.69 -23.29
CA MET A 550 8.34 -19.59 -24.72
C MET A 550 7.06 -18.79 -25.00
N ARG A 551 5.97 -19.06 -24.26
CA ARG A 551 4.69 -18.37 -24.38
C ARG A 551 4.85 -16.88 -24.07
N ASP A 552 5.44 -16.55 -22.94
CA ASP A 552 5.54 -15.17 -22.45
C ASP A 552 6.48 -14.34 -23.33
N THR A 553 7.59 -14.94 -23.80
CA THR A 553 8.48 -14.33 -24.81
C THR A 553 7.76 -14.10 -26.15
N ALA A 554 6.91 -15.02 -26.60
CA ALA A 554 6.14 -14.86 -27.84
C ALA A 554 5.06 -13.76 -27.71
N CYS A 555 4.36 -13.73 -26.58
CA CYS A 555 3.37 -12.70 -26.24
C CYS A 555 4.00 -11.30 -26.19
N GLU A 556 5.13 -11.15 -25.49
CA GLU A 556 5.86 -9.88 -25.41
C GLU A 556 6.36 -9.43 -26.79
N ARG A 557 7.00 -10.31 -27.57
CA ARG A 557 7.48 -9.97 -28.93
C ARG A 557 6.35 -9.60 -29.89
N PHE A 558 5.18 -10.25 -29.78
CA PHE A 558 4.00 -9.85 -30.54
C PHE A 558 3.52 -8.46 -30.11
N PHE A 559 3.40 -8.21 -28.80
CA PHE A 559 2.97 -6.93 -28.26
C PHE A 559 3.88 -5.79 -28.72
N GLU A 560 5.20 -5.94 -28.57
CA GLU A 560 6.18 -4.94 -29.00
C GLU A 560 6.19 -4.75 -30.52
N GLY A 561 6.15 -5.83 -31.30
CA GLY A 561 6.16 -5.76 -32.77
C GLY A 561 4.88 -5.12 -33.34
N PHE A 562 3.72 -5.38 -32.73
CA PHE A 562 2.44 -4.86 -33.18
C PHE A 562 2.21 -3.42 -32.70
N TYR A 563 2.24 -3.17 -31.39
CA TYR A 563 1.96 -1.84 -30.83
C TYR A 563 3.15 -0.87 -30.91
N GLY A 564 4.37 -1.38 -31.13
CA GLY A 564 5.53 -0.58 -31.53
C GLY A 564 5.56 -0.22 -33.02
N SER A 565 4.69 -0.82 -33.85
CA SER A 565 4.63 -0.50 -35.28
C SER A 565 4.15 0.93 -35.51
N ALA A 566 4.98 1.74 -36.19
CA ALA A 566 4.63 3.12 -36.53
C ALA A 566 3.34 3.22 -37.36
N ALA A 567 2.98 2.18 -38.13
CA ALA A 567 1.72 2.13 -38.89
C ALA A 567 0.51 1.92 -37.97
N VAL A 568 0.61 1.03 -36.98
CA VAL A 568 -0.45 0.79 -35.97
C VAL A 568 -0.62 2.03 -35.09
N GLN A 569 0.47 2.59 -34.60
CA GLN A 569 0.46 3.83 -33.82
C GLN A 569 -0.13 5.02 -34.61
N ALA A 570 0.19 5.16 -35.90
CA ALA A 570 -0.38 6.22 -36.73
C ALA A 570 -1.88 6.01 -37.00
N ALA A 571 -2.30 4.78 -37.32
CA ALA A 571 -3.71 4.44 -37.53
C ALA A 571 -4.59 4.66 -36.28
N LEU A 572 -4.00 4.49 -35.09
CA LEU A 572 -4.63 4.75 -33.79
C LEU A 572 -4.39 6.17 -33.26
N GLY A 573 -3.80 7.07 -34.06
CA GLY A 573 -3.61 8.48 -33.70
C GLY A 573 -2.47 8.79 -32.72
N MET A 574 -1.75 7.79 -32.20
CA MET A 574 -0.61 7.94 -31.28
C MET A 574 0.62 8.64 -31.89
N ARG A 575 0.54 9.04 -33.16
CA ARG A 575 1.54 9.86 -33.87
C ARG A 575 0.92 11.05 -34.62
N ALA A 576 -0.31 11.43 -34.28
CA ALA A 576 -1.01 12.56 -34.91
C ALA A 576 -0.53 13.93 -34.39
N ASP A 577 0.00 13.98 -33.16
CA ASP A 577 0.63 15.15 -32.57
C ASP A 577 1.80 14.74 -31.63
N ASN A 578 2.44 15.72 -30.98
CA ASN A 578 3.62 15.54 -30.13
C ASN A 578 3.31 15.56 -28.62
N ARG A 579 2.07 15.30 -28.19
CA ARG A 579 1.75 15.18 -26.76
C ARG A 579 2.37 13.90 -26.16
N PRO A 580 2.75 13.91 -24.88
CA PRO A 580 3.14 12.68 -24.20
C PRO A 580 1.92 11.72 -24.11
N PRO A 581 2.13 10.40 -24.23
CA PRO A 581 1.06 9.40 -24.16
C PRO A 581 0.40 9.30 -22.79
N ARG A 582 1.16 9.41 -21.69
CA ARG A 582 0.60 9.57 -20.34
C ARG A 582 0.33 11.05 -20.08
N ARG A 583 -0.87 11.39 -19.63
CA ARG A 583 -1.14 12.72 -19.07
C ARG A 583 -0.50 12.81 -17.69
N ARG A 584 0.47 13.72 -17.51
CA ARG A 584 0.95 14.09 -16.16
C ARG A 584 0.13 15.27 -15.63
N PRO A 585 -0.71 15.07 -14.60
CA PRO A 585 -1.67 16.09 -14.15
C PRO A 585 -1.00 17.20 -13.32
N GLY A 586 -1.72 18.28 -13.00
CA GLY A 586 -1.28 19.30 -12.02
C GLY A 586 -0.16 20.24 -12.47
N LEU A 587 0.25 20.19 -13.74
CA LEU A 587 1.07 21.23 -14.39
C LEU A 587 0.28 22.55 -14.60
N GLU A 588 -1.03 22.50 -14.34
CA GLU A 588 -2.01 23.59 -14.55
C GLU A 588 -1.63 24.88 -13.79
N PRO A 589 -1.82 26.09 -14.39
CA PRO A 589 -1.36 27.36 -13.80
C PRO A 589 -1.93 27.67 -12.41
N GLU A 590 -3.20 27.31 -12.17
CA GLU A 590 -3.91 27.58 -10.91
C GLU A 590 -3.29 26.83 -9.73
N ARG A 591 -2.99 25.53 -9.89
CA ARG A 591 -2.31 24.72 -8.86
C ARG A 591 -0.92 25.28 -8.55
N ARG A 592 -0.19 25.72 -9.58
CA ARG A 592 1.11 26.39 -9.45
C ARG A 592 1.01 27.77 -8.77
N GLN A 593 -0.12 28.46 -8.86
CA GLN A 593 -0.37 29.69 -8.11
C GLN A 593 -0.70 29.40 -6.64
N LEU A 594 -1.55 28.41 -6.37
CA LEU A 594 -1.91 27.98 -5.01
C LEU A 594 -0.68 27.52 -4.20
N VAL A 595 0.23 26.76 -4.82
CA VAL A 595 1.49 26.36 -4.17
C VAL A 595 2.36 27.57 -3.82
N ARG A 596 2.49 28.56 -4.72
CA ARG A 596 3.25 29.80 -4.45
C ARG A 596 2.62 30.67 -3.37
N GLN A 597 1.29 30.74 -3.30
CA GLN A 597 0.58 31.44 -2.23
C GLN A 597 0.78 30.77 -0.87
N ARG A 598 0.74 29.42 -0.81
CA ARG A 598 1.05 28.66 0.41
C ARG A 598 2.50 28.80 0.84
N ALA A 599 3.43 28.85 -0.11
CA ALA A 599 4.85 29.09 0.17
C ALA A 599 5.07 30.48 0.80
N ALA A 600 4.50 31.55 0.23
CA ALA A 600 4.58 32.90 0.79
C ALA A 600 3.97 32.97 2.21
N ALA A 601 2.76 32.43 2.40
CA ALA A 601 2.09 32.43 3.71
C ALA A 601 2.78 31.55 4.79
N LEU A 602 3.71 30.68 4.41
CA LEU A 602 4.61 29.98 5.33
C LEU A 602 5.92 30.76 5.58
N HIS A 603 6.41 31.47 4.56
CA HIS A 603 7.59 32.33 4.64
C HIS A 603 7.38 33.52 5.59
N ASP A 604 6.23 34.20 5.48
CA ASP A 604 5.86 35.33 6.36
C ASP A 604 5.84 34.96 7.86
N ARG A 605 5.75 33.65 8.16
CA ARG A 605 5.65 33.07 9.50
C ARG A 605 6.94 32.43 10.00
N ILE A 606 8.06 32.53 9.27
CA ILE A 606 9.34 31.91 9.66
C ILE A 606 9.82 32.38 11.05
N ALA A 607 9.53 33.63 11.43
CA ALA A 607 9.86 34.20 12.73
C ALA A 607 8.87 33.87 13.87
N GLU A 608 7.83 33.07 13.62
CA GLU A 608 6.85 32.64 14.64
C GLU A 608 7.25 31.31 15.30
N GLY A 609 6.95 31.21 16.60
CA GLY A 609 7.14 30.00 17.43
C GLY A 609 7.93 30.28 18.70
N GLY A 610 7.99 29.29 19.59
CA GLY A 610 8.77 29.31 20.82
C GLY A 610 9.79 28.17 20.87
N LEU A 611 10.12 27.73 22.09
CA LEU A 611 11.03 26.60 22.34
C LEU A 611 10.64 25.31 21.60
N PRO A 612 9.36 24.85 21.54
CA PRO A 612 9.00 23.61 20.86
C PRO A 612 9.28 23.69 19.35
N GLU A 613 8.88 24.78 18.70
CA GLU A 613 9.13 25.05 17.29
C GLU A 613 10.64 25.15 17.00
N ALA A 614 11.39 25.83 17.86
CA ALA A 614 12.84 26.01 17.72
C ALA A 614 13.59 24.66 17.83
N LEU A 615 13.20 23.80 18.78
CA LEU A 615 13.75 22.44 18.92
C LEU A 615 13.44 21.57 17.69
N ILE A 616 12.17 21.54 17.27
CA ILE A 616 11.72 20.77 16.12
C ILE A 616 12.42 21.23 14.83
N ARG A 617 12.52 22.55 14.61
CA ARG A 617 13.27 23.14 13.49
C ARG A 617 14.75 22.74 13.53
N SER A 618 15.38 22.81 14.70
CA SER A 618 16.80 22.46 14.86
C SER A 618 17.07 20.98 14.60
N MET A 619 16.22 20.09 15.11
CA MET A 619 16.26 18.65 14.86
C MET A 619 16.10 18.33 13.37
N LEU A 620 15.10 18.94 12.71
CA LEU A 620 14.86 18.76 11.28
C LEU A 620 16.01 19.27 10.43
N TYR A 621 16.64 20.40 10.80
CA TYR A 621 17.82 20.92 10.11
C TYR A 621 18.99 19.93 10.16
N VAL A 622 19.27 19.32 11.32
CA VAL A 622 20.32 18.29 11.44
C VAL A 622 19.95 17.02 10.67
N GLY A 623 18.74 16.46 10.85
CA GLY A 623 18.29 15.26 10.14
C GLY A 623 18.24 15.40 8.61
N LEU A 624 17.97 16.61 8.11
CA LEU A 624 18.06 16.95 6.67
C LEU A 624 19.48 16.82 6.08
N ALA A 625 20.53 16.62 6.88
CA ALA A 625 21.88 16.31 6.39
C ALA A 625 22.12 14.81 6.22
N GLU A 626 21.58 13.97 7.11
CA GLU A 626 21.64 12.50 7.01
C GLU A 626 20.80 11.95 5.86
N ARG A 627 19.74 12.67 5.48
CA ARG A 627 18.66 12.17 4.60
C ARG A 627 17.97 10.91 5.14
N ALA A 628 18.05 10.57 6.43
CA ALA A 628 17.40 9.40 7.01
C ALA A 628 16.68 9.74 8.32
N ALA A 629 15.74 8.88 8.73
CA ALA A 629 15.16 8.88 10.07
C ALA A 629 15.28 7.48 10.70
N ASP A 630 15.84 7.42 11.90
CA ASP A 630 16.12 6.19 12.64
C ASP A 630 15.07 5.97 13.75
N GLN A 631 14.61 4.73 13.93
CA GLN A 631 13.65 4.36 14.97
C GLN A 631 14.10 4.76 16.39
N ARG A 632 15.39 4.62 16.73
CA ARG A 632 15.94 4.89 18.08
C ARG A 632 15.76 6.35 18.47
N SER A 633 16.11 7.27 17.56
CA SER A 633 15.90 8.72 17.74
C SER A 633 14.42 9.06 17.92
N PHE A 634 13.51 8.37 17.24
CA PHE A 634 12.07 8.58 17.44
C PHE A 634 11.52 7.96 18.72
N GLU A 635 12.01 6.80 19.14
CA GLU A 635 11.60 6.19 20.42
C GLU A 635 11.99 7.09 21.59
N LEU A 636 13.17 7.73 21.53
CA LEU A 636 13.58 8.75 22.50
C LEU A 636 12.74 10.04 22.41
N LEU A 637 12.34 10.50 21.21
CA LEU A 637 11.38 11.60 21.07
C LEU A 637 10.00 11.27 21.66
N ARG A 638 9.51 10.04 21.47
CA ARG A 638 8.24 9.56 22.02
C ARG A 638 8.32 9.43 23.54
N GLN A 639 9.47 9.02 24.08
CA GLN A 639 9.75 9.08 25.52
C GLN A 639 9.72 10.53 26.02
N MET A 640 10.40 11.46 25.35
CA MET A 640 10.39 12.88 25.73
C MET A 640 9.00 13.53 25.66
N ARG A 641 8.15 13.20 24.66
CA ARG A 641 6.73 13.63 24.60
C ARG A 641 5.94 13.16 25.82
N ARG A 642 6.20 11.94 26.31
CA ARG A 642 5.52 11.37 27.50
C ARG A 642 6.04 11.96 28.81
N GLU A 643 7.35 12.08 28.98
CA GLU A 643 7.98 12.48 30.24
C GLU A 643 7.88 13.98 30.53
N ASN A 644 7.93 14.83 29.50
CA ASN A 644 7.97 16.29 29.67
C ASN A 644 6.57 16.94 29.68
N GLY A 645 5.50 16.14 29.61
CA GLY A 645 4.12 16.59 29.85
C GLY A 645 3.64 17.76 28.96
N SER A 646 4.19 17.92 27.77
CA SER A 646 4.10 19.16 26.96
C SER A 646 2.72 19.44 26.32
N GLY A 647 1.67 18.72 26.73
CA GLY A 647 0.28 18.93 26.31
C GLY A 647 -0.05 18.65 24.83
N MET A 648 0.95 18.36 24.00
CA MET A 648 0.79 18.26 22.57
C MET A 648 0.34 16.85 22.13
N ASP A 649 -0.86 16.79 21.55
CA ASP A 649 -1.35 15.59 20.86
C ASP A 649 -0.51 15.28 19.60
N LEU A 650 -0.60 14.04 19.10
CA LEU A 650 0.18 13.62 17.95
C LEU A 650 -0.21 14.36 16.65
N PRO A 651 -1.49 14.69 16.38
CA PRO A 651 -1.88 15.55 15.26
C PRO A 651 -1.23 16.95 15.28
N THR A 652 -1.16 17.60 16.43
CA THR A 652 -0.54 18.93 16.60
C THR A 652 0.97 18.83 16.45
N PHE A 653 1.62 17.83 17.05
CA PHE A 653 3.05 17.58 16.86
C PHE A 653 3.38 17.36 15.38
N LYS A 654 2.61 16.52 14.69
CA LYS A 654 2.71 16.31 13.23
C LYS A 654 2.54 17.62 12.45
N ALA A 655 1.59 18.47 12.83
CA ALA A 655 1.38 19.77 12.18
C ALA A 655 2.58 20.71 12.36
N VAL A 656 3.14 20.82 13.58
CA VAL A 656 4.32 21.63 13.87
C VAL A 656 5.55 21.10 13.12
N VAL A 657 5.83 19.79 13.18
CA VAL A 657 6.93 19.14 12.42
C VAL A 657 6.85 19.48 10.93
N ARG A 658 5.67 19.36 10.32
CA ARG A 658 5.47 19.67 8.89
C ARG A 658 5.63 21.16 8.58
N MET A 659 5.16 22.05 9.45
CA MET A 659 5.32 23.50 9.28
C MET A 659 6.79 23.94 9.37
N GLN A 660 7.51 23.49 10.40
CA GLN A 660 8.94 23.81 10.57
C GLN A 660 9.81 23.20 9.46
N PHE A 661 9.46 22.00 8.98
CA PHE A 661 10.11 21.39 7.81
C PHE A 661 9.92 22.22 6.53
N PHE A 662 8.73 22.74 6.27
CA PHE A 662 8.50 23.60 5.11
C PHE A 662 9.26 24.92 5.20
N MET A 663 9.33 25.54 6.39
CA MET A 663 10.13 26.76 6.59
C MET A 663 11.60 26.54 6.21
N LEU A 664 12.20 25.43 6.65
CA LEU A 664 13.58 25.03 6.31
C LEU A 664 13.80 24.68 4.82
N LEU A 665 12.74 24.30 4.09
CA LEU A 665 12.80 24.05 2.64
C LEU A 665 12.56 25.31 1.80
N LEU A 666 11.95 26.35 2.37
CA LEU A 666 11.67 27.62 1.70
C LEU A 666 12.86 28.57 1.82
N ASP A 667 13.29 28.86 3.04
CA ASP A 667 14.53 29.60 3.30
C ASP A 667 15.24 29.02 4.54
N PRO A 668 16.33 28.24 4.36
CA PRO A 668 17.07 27.66 5.48
C PRO A 668 17.93 28.68 6.24
N GLU A 669 18.24 29.85 5.66
CA GLU A 669 19.07 30.87 6.30
C GLU A 669 18.22 31.75 7.24
N GLU A 670 17.07 32.25 6.77
CA GLU A 670 16.12 32.98 7.61
C GLU A 670 15.52 32.05 8.70
N ALA A 671 15.22 30.79 8.37
CA ALA A 671 14.72 29.84 9.35
C ALA A 671 15.70 29.58 10.51
N LEU A 672 17.01 29.63 10.27
CA LEU A 672 18.02 29.57 11.33
C LEU A 672 18.23 30.92 12.03
N ALA A 673 18.21 32.03 11.29
CA ALA A 673 18.35 33.37 11.84
C ALA A 673 17.21 33.76 12.80
N ALA A 674 16.02 33.16 12.63
CA ALA A 674 14.89 33.33 13.54
C ALA A 674 15.04 32.61 14.89
N LEU A 675 15.89 31.58 15.02
CA LEU A 675 15.98 30.74 16.22
C LEU A 675 16.27 31.52 17.53
N PRO A 676 17.20 32.49 17.60
CA PRO A 676 17.41 33.30 18.81
C PRO A 676 16.15 34.04 19.25
N ARG A 677 15.37 34.57 18.30
CA ARG A 677 14.11 35.30 18.58
C ARG A 677 12.99 34.39 19.07
N MET A 678 12.96 33.13 18.61
CA MET A 678 12.03 32.11 19.12
C MET A 678 12.41 31.65 20.54
N LEU A 679 13.70 31.70 20.89
CA LEU A 679 14.23 31.29 22.19
C LEU A 679 14.23 32.42 23.23
N SER A 680 14.25 33.70 22.84
CA SER A 680 14.46 34.84 23.76
C SER A 680 13.39 35.04 24.83
N GLY A 681 12.22 34.40 24.70
CA GLY A 681 11.19 34.34 25.74
C GLY A 681 11.35 33.20 26.76
N THR A 682 12.43 32.40 26.66
CA THR A 682 12.67 31.19 27.45
C THR A 682 13.85 31.40 28.42
N PRO A 683 13.76 30.98 29.69
CA PRO A 683 14.89 31.00 30.63
C PRO A 683 16.11 30.23 30.09
N GLY A 684 17.31 30.79 30.22
CA GLY A 684 18.51 30.26 29.58
C GLY A 684 18.93 28.86 30.04
N ASP A 685 18.63 28.49 31.29
CA ASP A 685 18.82 27.15 31.84
C ASP A 685 17.87 26.12 31.21
N VAL A 686 16.65 26.52 30.87
CA VAL A 686 15.68 25.68 30.13
C VAL A 686 16.14 25.51 28.68
N VAL A 687 16.72 26.54 28.05
CA VAL A 687 17.31 26.46 26.70
C VAL A 687 18.52 25.51 26.68
N GLU A 688 19.37 25.51 27.70
CA GLU A 688 20.49 24.56 27.84
C GLU A 688 20.00 23.12 28.01
N GLN A 689 19.09 22.84 28.95
CA GLN A 689 18.50 21.51 29.14
C GLN A 689 17.80 20.99 27.87
N ALA A 690 17.17 21.89 27.11
CA ALA A 690 16.53 21.56 25.84
C ALA A 690 17.55 21.21 24.74
N MET A 691 18.70 21.89 24.70
CA MET A 691 19.81 21.54 23.80
C MET A 691 20.45 20.19 24.17
N GLU A 692 20.61 19.88 25.47
CA GLU A 692 21.12 18.57 25.91
C GLU A 692 20.19 17.42 25.48
N LYS A 693 18.87 17.60 25.65
CA LYS A 693 17.84 16.66 25.17
C LYS A 693 17.89 16.50 23.64
N LEU A 694 18.02 17.61 22.90
CA LEU A 694 18.14 17.60 21.44
C LEU A 694 19.41 16.84 20.98
N ARG A 695 20.56 17.06 21.64
CA ARG A 695 21.79 16.32 21.34
C ARG A 695 21.58 14.82 21.56
N ALA A 696 21.01 14.42 22.70
CA ALA A 696 20.75 13.02 23.02
C ALA A 696 19.88 12.32 21.96
N VAL A 697 18.81 12.97 21.48
CA VAL A 697 17.97 12.46 20.37
C VAL A 697 18.77 12.24 19.10
N LEU A 698 19.61 13.22 18.72
CA LEU A 698 20.39 13.19 17.48
C LEU A 698 21.59 12.22 17.54
N THR A 699 22.01 11.76 18.73
CA THR A 699 23.10 10.78 18.90
C THR A 699 22.65 9.46 19.53
N ALA A 700 21.35 9.14 19.50
CA ALA A 700 20.79 7.88 20.01
C ALA A 700 20.87 6.71 19.01
N GLY A 701 21.08 6.99 17.73
CA GLY A 701 21.22 6.01 16.67
C GLY A 701 22.67 5.82 16.23
N GLU A 702 22.89 5.76 14.91
CA GLU A 702 24.24 5.76 14.33
C GLU A 702 25.02 7.06 14.61
N PRO A 703 26.36 7.04 14.56
CA PRO A 703 27.17 8.25 14.59
C PRO A 703 26.82 9.19 13.42
N LEU A 704 26.50 10.45 13.73
CA LEU A 704 26.19 11.48 12.75
C LEU A 704 27.28 11.62 11.68
N SER A 705 26.87 11.79 10.42
CA SER A 705 27.75 12.16 9.32
C SER A 705 28.46 13.49 9.63
N SER A 706 29.63 13.71 9.01
CA SER A 706 30.36 14.98 9.14
C SER A 706 29.53 16.20 8.76
N ARG A 707 28.54 16.04 7.87
CA ARG A 707 27.61 17.09 7.47
C ARG A 707 26.59 17.41 8.57
N ALA A 708 26.01 16.39 9.21
CA ALA A 708 25.06 16.60 10.30
C ALA A 708 25.75 17.06 11.59
N ALA A 709 26.96 16.57 11.88
CA ALA A 709 27.79 17.04 12.99
C ALA A 709 28.04 18.56 12.88
N GLY A 710 28.46 19.08 11.71
CA GLY A 710 28.62 20.52 11.50
C GLY A 710 27.30 21.32 11.56
N ARG A 711 26.16 20.69 11.26
CA ARG A 711 24.84 21.30 11.50
C ARG A 711 24.49 21.33 12.99
N LEU A 712 24.79 20.28 13.74
CA LEU A 712 24.60 20.23 15.19
C LEU A 712 25.46 21.28 15.90
N GLU A 713 26.75 21.42 15.55
CA GLU A 713 27.60 22.51 16.04
C GLU A 713 27.03 23.90 15.75
N THR A 714 26.39 24.08 14.58
CA THR A 714 25.72 25.33 14.21
C THR A 714 24.53 25.63 15.12
N ILE A 715 23.69 24.62 15.40
CA ILE A 715 22.56 24.74 16.34
C ILE A 715 23.07 24.99 17.76
N GLU A 716 24.07 24.25 18.24
CA GLU A 716 24.63 24.41 19.58
C GLU A 716 25.18 25.81 19.82
N ARG A 717 25.82 26.41 18.81
CA ARG A 717 26.28 27.81 18.86
C ARG A 717 25.10 28.78 19.00
N ILE A 718 24.02 28.58 18.24
CA ILE A 718 22.82 29.41 18.29
C ILE A 718 22.13 29.32 19.66
N PHE A 719 21.91 28.10 20.17
CA PHE A 719 21.29 27.88 21.49
C PHE A 719 22.14 28.46 22.63
N ARG A 720 23.47 28.32 22.56
CA ARG A 720 24.40 28.89 23.55
C ARG A 720 24.38 30.42 23.58
N THR A 721 24.26 31.08 22.42
CA THR A 721 24.07 32.54 22.35
C THR A 721 22.74 32.94 23.00
N ALA A 722 21.63 32.30 22.60
CA ALA A 722 20.31 32.63 23.14
C ALA A 722 20.20 32.38 24.66
N ALA A 723 20.80 31.29 25.18
CA ALA A 723 20.87 31.02 26.61
C ALA A 723 21.72 32.05 27.38
N GLY A 724 22.79 32.57 26.77
CA GLY A 724 23.59 33.67 27.32
C GLY A 724 22.82 34.99 27.38
N GLU A 725 22.09 35.33 26.32
CA GLU A 725 21.24 36.53 26.25
C GLU A 725 20.08 36.45 27.26
N GLY A 726 19.42 35.29 27.38
CA GLY A 726 18.36 35.05 28.37
C GLY A 726 18.82 35.19 29.83
N ARG A 727 20.10 34.93 30.13
CA ARG A 727 20.69 35.17 31.46
C ARG A 727 20.93 36.67 31.77
N HIS A 728 20.95 37.53 30.76
CA HIS A 728 21.08 38.99 30.90
C HIS A 728 19.74 39.74 30.85
N ALA A 729 18.63 39.04 30.59
CA ALA A 729 17.29 39.62 30.48
C ALA A 729 16.51 39.71 31.81
N LEU A 730 17.08 39.23 32.92
CA LEU A 730 16.51 39.43 34.27
C LEU A 730 16.89 40.83 34.80
N PRO A 731 15.93 41.73 35.06
CA PRO A 731 16.23 43.00 35.72
C PRO A 731 16.68 42.74 37.17
N SER A 732 17.57 43.60 37.68
CA SER A 732 17.93 43.55 39.10
C SER A 732 16.70 43.87 39.97
N PRO A 733 16.56 43.29 41.18
CA PRO A 733 15.57 43.73 42.16
C PRO A 733 15.60 45.25 42.42
N ASP A 734 16.78 45.87 42.34
CA ASP A 734 16.97 47.32 42.49
C ASP A 734 16.36 48.16 41.35
N GLU A 735 16.22 47.60 40.15
CA GLU A 735 15.66 48.31 38.99
C GLU A 735 14.14 48.30 39.03
N THR A 736 13.55 47.17 39.44
CA THR A 736 12.10 47.06 39.70
C THR A 736 11.67 48.02 40.82
N ALA A 737 12.49 48.20 41.86
CA ALA A 737 12.20 49.14 42.95
C ALA A 737 12.07 50.59 42.45
N ARG A 738 13.03 51.06 41.63
CA ARG A 738 13.02 52.42 41.08
C ARG A 738 11.85 52.70 40.14
N ALA A 739 11.46 51.72 39.33
CA ALA A 739 10.31 51.85 38.43
C ALA A 739 8.96 51.99 39.16
N ILE A 740 8.89 51.62 40.44
CA ILE A 740 7.68 51.73 41.26
C ILE A 740 7.63 53.07 42.01
N GLU A 741 8.75 53.57 42.55
CA GLU A 741 8.78 54.84 43.30
C GLU A 741 8.37 56.06 42.47
N ASP A 742 8.79 56.14 41.20
CA ASP A 742 8.41 57.23 40.28
C ASP A 742 6.91 57.25 39.90
N SER A 743 6.13 56.22 40.28
CA SER A 743 4.72 56.08 39.87
C SER A 743 3.69 56.64 40.86
N THR A 744 4.08 56.98 42.10
CA THR A 744 3.13 57.30 43.20
C THR A 744 3.25 58.72 43.77
N GLY A 745 2.94 59.72 42.95
CA GLY A 745 3.06 61.16 43.27
C GLY A 745 1.81 61.89 43.83
N ILE A 746 1.17 61.35 44.88
CA ILE A 746 0.32 62.07 45.86
C ILE A 746 -0.95 62.86 45.38
N ALA A 747 -2.10 62.18 45.54
CA ALA A 747 -3.32 62.59 46.30
C ALA A 747 -4.35 63.66 45.82
N GLU A 748 -5.62 63.21 45.90
CA GLU A 748 -6.84 63.89 46.42
C GLU A 748 -7.29 65.27 45.89
N GLN A 749 -8.40 65.28 45.13
CA GLN A 749 -9.73 65.68 45.64
C GLN A 749 -10.88 65.36 44.65
N ALA A 750 -12.13 65.31 45.13
CA ALA A 750 -13.35 65.05 44.37
C ALA A 750 -14.60 65.50 45.18
N PRO A 751 -15.82 65.60 44.61
CA PRO A 751 -16.22 65.66 43.19
C PRO A 751 -17.13 66.88 42.85
N ASP A 752 -17.49 67.10 41.58
CA ASP A 752 -18.90 67.14 41.12
C ASP A 752 -19.00 67.04 39.56
N LYS A 753 -20.19 67.25 38.99
CA LYS A 753 -20.64 66.84 37.64
C LYS A 753 -20.59 67.93 36.53
N ASP A 754 -20.98 67.45 35.34
CA ASP A 754 -21.80 68.09 34.30
C ASP A 754 -21.15 68.70 33.02
N THR A 755 -21.33 67.92 31.94
CA THR A 755 -21.79 68.32 30.58
C THR A 755 -20.88 69.01 29.53
N VAL A 756 -20.66 68.23 28.44
CA VAL A 756 -20.91 68.55 27.00
C VAL A 756 -20.13 69.69 26.30
N ALA A 757 -19.21 69.29 25.41
CA ALA A 757 -18.78 69.93 24.14
C ALA A 757 -17.85 68.93 23.38
N ALA A 758 -17.53 69.00 22.08
CA ALA A 758 -18.19 69.52 20.87
C ALA A 758 -17.46 68.93 19.61
N SER A 759 -17.90 69.25 18.39
CA SER A 759 -17.42 68.68 17.11
C SER A 759 -16.00 69.11 16.65
N PRO A 760 -15.32 68.32 15.79
CA PRO A 760 -14.18 68.75 14.96
C PRO A 760 -14.50 68.85 13.45
N GLU A 761 -13.69 69.59 12.68
CA GLU A 761 -13.71 69.61 11.20
C GLU A 761 -12.29 69.86 10.62
N LYS A 762 -11.92 69.18 9.52
CA LYS A 762 -10.96 69.60 8.44
C LYS A 762 -9.45 69.82 8.80
N GLU A 763 -8.47 69.76 7.88
CA GLU A 763 -8.38 69.29 6.46
C GLU A 763 -6.96 68.77 6.05
N ARG A 764 -6.70 68.65 4.73
CA ARG A 764 -5.50 68.10 4.00
C ARG A 764 -4.37 69.19 3.80
N PRO A 765 -3.33 69.10 2.90
CA PRO A 765 -2.83 68.09 1.92
C PRO A 765 -1.26 67.88 1.99
N ALA A 766 -0.37 67.63 0.99
CA ALA A 766 -0.37 67.46 -0.49
C ALA A 766 0.96 66.82 -1.03
N GLU A 767 0.87 65.93 -2.05
CA GLU A 767 1.81 65.73 -3.21
C GLU A 767 3.33 65.39 -2.98
N ARG A 768 4.23 65.07 -3.95
CA ARG A 768 4.26 65.06 -5.44
C ARG A 768 5.31 64.05 -6.05
N HIS A 769 5.32 63.89 -7.39
CA HIS A 769 6.20 63.14 -8.33
C HIS A 769 7.69 63.66 -8.45
N PRO A 770 8.64 63.17 -9.32
CA PRO A 770 8.52 62.37 -10.59
C PRO A 770 9.61 61.31 -11.02
N GLU A 771 9.25 60.53 -12.06
CA GLU A 771 9.96 60.02 -13.29
C GLU A 771 11.44 59.58 -13.39
N GLY A 772 11.69 58.59 -14.28
CA GLY A 772 13.02 58.20 -14.84
C GLY A 772 12.97 57.07 -15.92
N HIS A 773 13.65 57.25 -17.06
CA HIS A 773 13.70 56.37 -18.27
C HIS A 773 14.94 56.76 -19.13
N PRO A 774 15.32 56.12 -20.28
CA PRO A 774 14.84 54.92 -20.98
C PRO A 774 15.99 53.97 -21.50
N GLU A 775 15.68 53.12 -22.51
CA GLU A 775 16.59 52.51 -23.54
C GLU A 775 17.66 51.45 -23.13
N GLY A 776 18.06 50.48 -23.98
CA GLY A 776 17.51 50.04 -25.28
C GLY A 776 18.43 49.09 -26.09
N HIS A 777 17.86 48.17 -26.91
CA HIS A 777 18.51 47.36 -27.98
C HIS A 777 19.59 46.30 -27.55
N ARG A 778 19.98 45.25 -28.32
CA ARG A 778 19.44 44.49 -29.49
C ARG A 778 20.26 43.18 -29.68
N GLU A 779 19.64 42.12 -30.22
CA GLU A 779 20.25 41.06 -31.08
C GLU A 779 21.45 40.22 -30.53
N ALA A 780 21.92 39.10 -31.10
CA ALA A 780 21.26 37.94 -31.75
C ALA A 780 22.27 36.74 -31.88
N ALA A 781 21.80 35.61 -32.43
CA ALA A 781 22.58 34.55 -33.13
C ALA A 781 23.39 33.46 -32.35
N SER A 782 22.79 32.27 -32.25
CA SER A 782 23.30 30.92 -32.64
C SER A 782 24.74 30.44 -32.34
N ALA A 783 24.87 29.18 -31.86
CA ALA A 783 25.77 28.17 -32.47
C ALA A 783 25.46 26.68 -32.11
N ARG A 784 25.87 25.80 -33.02
CA ARG A 784 25.70 24.34 -33.15
C ARG A 784 26.26 23.42 -32.03
N ARG A 785 25.52 22.32 -31.78
CA ARG A 785 25.94 20.90 -31.61
C ARG A 785 27.46 20.58 -31.50
N ARG A 786 27.82 19.69 -30.54
CA ARG A 786 28.42 18.35 -30.82
C ARG A 786 28.40 17.38 -29.62
N ARG A 787 28.77 16.12 -29.87
CA ARG A 787 28.80 14.95 -28.95
C ARG A 787 30.12 14.87 -28.14
N PRO A 788 30.21 13.91 -27.19
CA PRO A 788 31.20 12.83 -27.37
C PRO A 788 30.60 11.40 -27.32
N ARG A 789 31.49 10.39 -27.36
CA ARG A 789 31.28 8.93 -27.35
C ARG A 789 32.43 8.31 -26.55
N GLY A 790 32.15 7.27 -25.76
CA GLY A 790 33.17 6.39 -25.16
C GLY A 790 34.00 7.02 -24.04
N ASP A 791 34.66 6.21 -23.21
CA ASP A 791 34.70 4.72 -23.24
C ASP A 791 33.60 4.03 -22.40
#